data_AF-A0A0C1MW45-F1
#
_entry.id   AF-A0A0C1MW45-F1
#
_cell.length_a   1.000
_cell.length_b   1.000
_cell.length_c   1.000
_cell.angle_alpha   90.00
_cell.angle_beta   90.00
_cell.angle_gamma   90.00
#
_symmetry.space_group_name_H-M   'P 1'
#
loop_
_entity.id
_entity.type
_entity.pdbx_description
1 polymer ?
#
loop_
_entity_poly.entity_id
_entity_poly.type
_entity_poly.pdbx_seq_one_letter_code
_entity_poly.pdbx_strand_id
1 'polypeptide(L)'
;MSSVKNYNKFVREVRTAWVKEWSMEFLKGLEATQNDSIESYCKSKLDEFSSICKEKTGGPEGSNSWKNSAVSYLSGIRKAIKSWQESVRLNKVNSYEHKGRDGSVTRDHKALLYMNYGRDFTQDIKTKGETKKQEQRRNLIPINNVSEIQEAIEQACLSSDWRELAAGIEFALSARIGEVLLTAEIQQLNQFQVQFTGQIKTKDEDRLEYPKYTLIESWKVVDALLKLRRQAENKEIRNCLLTEVDSRKNATVNRKVRELFGELLQPPHGVEQISSHKLRSAHAAIAFYLFGSHTQSFGSFAKDNLGHKGDGEAANYEDYYVADKDGKPVVQGAWLDRLNEKPGEPTQTIVQPRLRLTKAAKELIDNQEFLAFPDQVSRIEELIRLAQIGKQFEEGKLVKEVVTVVEKPVEKIVEKVVEIPVEKIVEVPVEKVVEKMIEVPVEKIIEKMLQDKIIEKVIQQVLVVPTSEVATAEVTTAESPTAEVITTETTTEQPQKPVMEKDLSQISNDKLFGSNTPYSGNEKIRRAVQAVKAYNERQYNKDDMWAINTKVLSELTGCRSSILKNYLESSEGRLQVTDYNLEKGLGYHHNKGRGSVTQFIKLEGTQSTSATTPVQATVSPNIKRQTITLKATEASLMDIEHTLRQNPGWTVTTKDGRKIVAIYSLNEAGDVVVLPR
;
A
#
# COMPACT_ATOMS: atom_id res chain seq x y z
N MET A 1 7.38 42.67 14.35
CA MET A 1 8.55 41.90 14.82
C MET A 1 8.33 40.46 14.42
N SER A 2 9.11 39.97 13.45
CA SER A 2 8.98 38.64 12.87
C SER A 2 9.29 37.57 13.91
N SER A 3 8.39 36.59 14.04
CA SER A 3 8.61 35.35 14.75
C SER A 3 9.99 34.78 14.38
N VAL A 4 10.83 34.51 15.39
CA VAL A 4 12.12 33.84 15.19
C VAL A 4 11.82 32.47 14.58
N LYS A 5 11.94 32.35 13.25
CA LYS A 5 11.69 31.10 12.53
C LYS A 5 12.70 30.06 12.99
N ASN A 6 12.21 29.03 13.68
CA ASN A 6 13.04 27.90 14.07
C ASN A 6 13.26 26.97 12.86
N TYR A 7 14.42 27.06 12.21
CA TYR A 7 14.78 26.22 11.05
C TYR A 7 14.98 24.74 11.42
N ASN A 8 15.10 24.39 12.70
CA ASN A 8 15.26 22.99 13.14
C ASN A 8 14.14 22.07 12.62
N LYS A 9 12.93 22.61 12.43
CA LYS A 9 11.78 21.83 11.95
C LYS A 9 11.98 21.30 10.53
N PHE A 10 12.69 22.03 9.67
CA PHE A 10 12.90 21.67 8.26
C PHE A 10 14.03 20.67 8.07
N VAL A 11 15.01 20.66 8.97
CA VAL A 11 16.21 19.80 8.90
C VAL A 11 16.09 18.52 9.73
N ARG A 12 14.87 18.14 10.14
CA ARG A 12 14.62 16.95 10.97
C ARG A 12 15.14 15.65 10.34
N GLU A 13 15.09 15.55 9.01
CA GLU A 13 15.57 14.36 8.29
C GLU A 13 17.09 14.37 8.03
N VAL A 14 17.79 15.46 8.32
CA VAL A 14 19.24 15.57 8.13
C VAL A 14 19.95 14.92 9.33
N ARG A 15 20.62 13.79 9.07
CA ARG A 15 21.20 12.92 10.13
C ARG A 15 22.50 13.47 10.71
N THR A 16 23.38 13.99 9.87
CA THR A 16 24.73 14.40 10.28
C THR A 16 24.69 15.79 10.91
N ALA A 17 25.17 15.93 12.15
CA ALA A 17 25.07 17.17 12.94
C ALA A 17 25.59 18.41 12.20
N TRP A 18 26.82 18.35 11.66
CA TRP A 18 27.40 19.48 10.94
C TRP A 18 26.64 19.80 9.63
N VAL A 19 26.10 18.78 8.95
CA VAL A 19 25.27 18.98 7.74
C VAL A 19 23.95 19.64 8.13
N LYS A 20 23.39 19.28 9.29
CA LYS A 20 22.16 19.87 9.83
C LYS A 20 22.36 21.35 10.14
N GLU A 21 23.45 21.69 10.82
CA GLU A 21 23.85 23.08 11.07
C GLU A 21 24.05 23.86 9.77
N TRP A 22 24.84 23.31 8.84
CA TRP A 22 25.06 23.91 7.52
C TRP A 22 23.75 24.12 6.76
N SER A 23 22.83 23.14 6.79
CA SER A 23 21.52 23.23 6.14
C SER A 23 20.67 24.35 6.73
N MET A 24 20.71 24.57 8.05
CA MET A 24 19.96 25.66 8.68
C MET A 24 20.48 27.03 8.24
N GLU A 25 21.79 27.23 8.23
CA GLU A 25 22.40 28.48 7.76
C GLU A 25 22.17 28.69 6.26
N PHE A 26 22.23 27.63 5.46
CA PHE A 26 21.86 27.66 4.05
C PHE A 26 20.42 28.12 3.83
N LEU A 27 19.44 27.55 4.55
CA LEU A 27 18.03 27.94 4.41
C LEU A 27 17.78 29.38 4.87
N LYS A 28 18.46 29.82 5.92
CA LYS A 28 18.40 31.20 6.41
C LYS A 28 18.95 32.20 5.39
N GLY A 29 20.10 31.90 4.77
CA GLY A 29 20.66 32.72 3.70
C GLY A 29 19.82 32.69 2.43
N LEU A 30 19.28 31.53 2.06
CA LEU A 30 18.38 31.38 0.91
C LEU A 30 17.13 32.25 1.07
N GLU A 31 16.54 32.32 2.26
CA GLU A 31 15.37 33.17 2.53
C GLU A 31 15.68 34.67 2.40
N ALA A 32 16.91 35.09 2.72
CA ALA A 32 17.36 36.47 2.56
C ALA A 32 17.80 36.79 1.10
N THR A 33 17.88 35.79 0.23
CA THR A 33 18.40 35.94 -1.13
C THR A 33 17.32 36.44 -2.09
N GLN A 34 17.65 37.43 -2.91
CA GLN A 34 16.75 37.94 -3.96
C GLN A 34 16.52 36.88 -5.04
N ASN A 35 15.33 36.87 -5.65
CA ASN A 35 14.91 35.78 -6.54
C ASN A 35 15.80 35.59 -7.77
N ASP A 36 16.41 36.66 -8.28
CA ASP A 36 17.36 36.67 -9.40
C ASP A 36 18.73 36.10 -9.00
N SER A 37 19.08 36.18 -7.73
CA SER A 37 20.37 35.77 -7.16
C SER A 37 20.38 34.33 -6.62
N ILE A 38 19.24 33.63 -6.64
CA ILE A 38 19.09 32.26 -6.11
C ILE A 38 20.08 31.28 -6.76
N GLU A 39 20.28 31.39 -8.09
CA GLU A 39 21.20 30.51 -8.81
C GLU A 39 22.64 30.66 -8.33
N SER A 40 23.13 31.90 -8.29
CA SER A 40 24.48 32.23 -7.85
C SER A 40 24.72 31.79 -6.40
N TYR A 41 23.76 32.09 -5.52
CA TYR A 41 23.79 31.66 -4.13
C TYR A 41 23.90 30.13 -3.98
N CYS A 42 23.03 29.38 -4.67
CA CYS A 42 23.01 27.92 -4.57
C CYS A 42 24.29 27.29 -5.12
N LYS A 43 24.78 27.75 -6.28
CA LYS A 43 26.01 27.22 -6.89
C LYS A 43 27.23 27.47 -5.99
N SER A 44 27.39 28.70 -5.51
CA SER A 44 28.47 29.03 -4.57
C SER A 44 28.41 28.19 -3.29
N LYS A 45 27.22 27.97 -2.73
CA LYS A 45 27.02 27.13 -1.55
C LYS A 45 27.26 25.65 -1.82
N LEU A 46 26.95 25.15 -3.01
CA LEU A 46 27.25 23.77 -3.40
C LEU A 46 28.77 23.54 -3.50
N ASP A 47 29.53 24.50 -4.02
CA ASP A 47 31.00 24.43 -4.10
C ASP A 47 31.65 24.46 -2.70
N GLU A 48 31.18 25.36 -1.84
CA GLU A 48 31.57 25.43 -0.43
C GLU A 48 31.28 24.10 0.27
N PHE A 49 30.06 23.60 0.14
CA PHE A 49 29.62 22.34 0.75
C PHE A 49 30.45 21.15 0.28
N SER A 50 30.79 21.11 -1.00
CA SER A 50 31.64 20.06 -1.59
C SER A 50 33.05 20.08 -1.03
N SER A 51 33.62 21.27 -0.82
CA SER A 51 34.92 21.45 -0.19
C SER A 51 34.90 20.93 1.26
N ILE A 52 33.86 21.26 2.02
CA ILE A 52 33.68 20.76 3.39
C ILE A 52 33.51 19.23 3.40
N CYS A 53 32.75 18.67 2.46
CA CYS A 53 32.60 17.22 2.34
C CYS A 53 33.95 16.54 2.07
N LYS A 54 34.76 17.11 1.17
CA LYS A 54 36.09 16.60 0.86
C LYS A 54 37.02 16.66 2.06
N GLU A 55 36.98 17.73 2.84
CA GLU A 55 37.78 17.86 4.07
C GLU A 55 37.34 16.85 5.15
N LYS A 56 36.04 16.75 5.41
CA LYS A 56 35.51 15.94 6.52
C LYS A 56 35.38 14.45 6.21
N THR A 57 35.30 14.07 4.94
CA THR A 57 35.08 12.67 4.52
C THR A 57 36.07 12.21 3.45
N GLY A 58 37.09 13.00 3.18
CA GLY A 58 38.18 12.66 2.29
C GLY A 58 38.91 11.41 2.75
N GLY A 59 39.20 10.52 1.80
CA GLY A 59 40.14 9.42 2.00
C GLY A 59 41.58 9.86 1.74
N PRO A 60 42.49 8.91 1.45
CA PRO A 60 43.85 9.19 1.02
C PRO A 60 43.90 10.20 -0.14
N GLU A 61 45.01 10.93 -0.26
CA GLU A 61 45.20 11.97 -1.25
C GLU A 61 44.88 11.48 -2.68
N GLY A 62 44.04 12.20 -3.42
CA GLY A 62 43.54 11.78 -4.73
C GLY A 62 42.31 10.87 -4.73
N SER A 63 41.80 10.43 -3.56
CA SER A 63 40.59 9.62 -3.47
C SER A 63 39.31 10.43 -3.71
N ASN A 64 38.42 9.91 -4.57
CA ASN A 64 37.06 10.42 -4.78
C ASN A 64 36.02 9.78 -3.83
N SER A 65 36.44 9.12 -2.74
CA SER A 65 35.53 8.46 -1.79
C SER A 65 34.50 9.43 -1.16
N TRP A 66 34.91 10.68 -0.92
CA TRP A 66 34.07 11.74 -0.35
C TRP A 66 32.82 12.06 -1.19
N LYS A 67 32.85 11.80 -2.51
CA LYS A 67 31.74 12.11 -3.41
C LYS A 67 30.47 11.33 -3.06
N ASN A 68 30.60 10.10 -2.57
CA ASN A 68 29.45 9.30 -2.09
C ASN A 68 28.76 9.97 -0.90
N SER A 69 29.56 10.42 0.07
CA SER A 69 29.08 11.15 1.24
C SER A 69 28.40 12.45 0.82
N ALA A 70 29.02 13.19 -0.12
CA ALA A 70 28.48 14.44 -0.63
C ALA A 70 27.09 14.27 -1.28
N VAL A 71 26.90 13.27 -2.14
CA VAL A 71 25.59 12.95 -2.75
C VAL A 71 24.57 12.58 -1.68
N SER A 72 24.97 11.75 -0.70
CA SER A 72 24.10 11.33 0.40
C SER A 72 23.65 12.51 1.27
N TYR A 73 24.58 13.38 1.66
CA TYR A 73 24.27 14.56 2.47
C TYR A 73 23.44 15.58 1.68
N LEU A 74 23.74 15.78 0.40
CA LEU A 74 22.97 16.66 -0.47
C LEU A 74 21.52 16.20 -0.61
N SER A 75 21.27 14.89 -0.63
CA SER A 75 19.90 14.35 -0.58
C SER A 75 19.14 14.83 0.67
N GLY A 76 19.80 14.80 1.84
CA GLY A 76 19.25 15.35 3.08
C GLY A 76 18.97 16.86 3.00
N ILE A 77 19.92 17.64 2.46
CA ILE A 77 19.76 19.08 2.24
C ILE A 77 18.57 19.36 1.32
N ARG A 78 18.45 18.63 0.21
CA ARG A 78 17.34 18.77 -0.76
C ARG A 78 15.99 18.49 -0.12
N LYS A 79 15.90 17.49 0.76
CA LYS A 79 14.69 17.25 1.55
C LYS A 79 14.38 18.39 2.52
N ALA A 80 15.39 18.97 3.16
CA ALA A 80 15.22 20.14 4.01
C ALA A 80 14.72 21.35 3.20
N ILE A 81 15.23 21.57 1.98
CA ILE A 81 14.72 22.58 1.05
C ILE A 81 13.26 22.31 0.71
N LYS A 82 12.90 21.07 0.41
CA LYS A 82 11.52 20.68 0.10
C LYS A 82 10.58 20.97 1.26
N SER A 83 10.97 20.61 2.49
CA SER A 83 10.20 20.92 3.70
C SER A 83 10.11 22.43 3.97
N TRP A 84 11.20 23.17 3.76
CA TRP A 84 11.21 24.63 3.90
C TRP A 84 10.32 25.32 2.86
N GLN A 85 10.26 24.81 1.61
CA GLN A 85 9.48 25.42 0.55
C GLN A 85 7.98 25.53 0.89
N GLU A 86 7.45 24.62 1.74
CA GLU A 86 6.06 24.65 2.20
C GLU A 86 5.75 25.93 3.00
N SER A 87 6.77 26.60 3.54
CA SER A 87 6.64 27.87 4.25
C SER A 87 6.79 29.12 3.35
N VAL A 88 6.99 28.93 2.05
CA VAL A 88 7.28 29.99 1.08
C VAL A 88 6.23 29.99 -0.04
N ARG A 89 5.76 31.18 -0.43
CA ARG A 89 4.87 31.31 -1.59
C ARG A 89 5.69 31.16 -2.89
N LEU A 90 5.45 30.08 -3.62
CA LEU A 90 6.06 29.85 -4.93
C LEU A 90 5.42 30.74 -6.01
N ASN A 91 6.24 31.26 -6.91
CA ASN A 91 5.86 32.10 -8.05
C ASN A 91 6.80 31.88 -9.24
N LYS A 92 6.49 32.45 -10.41
CA LYS A 92 7.28 32.26 -11.64
C LYS A 92 8.76 32.67 -11.53
N VAL A 93 9.12 33.52 -10.57
CA VAL A 93 10.48 34.04 -10.39
C VAL A 93 11.32 33.14 -9.48
N ASN A 94 10.75 32.62 -8.38
CA ASN A 94 11.47 31.81 -7.39
C ASN A 94 11.29 30.29 -7.55
N SER A 95 10.48 29.85 -8.50
CA SER A 95 10.20 28.44 -8.75
C SER A 95 10.44 28.05 -10.21
N TYR A 96 10.54 26.75 -10.44
CA TYR A 96 10.57 26.14 -11.77
C TYR A 96 9.49 25.06 -11.85
N GLU A 97 8.99 24.85 -13.05
CA GLU A 97 8.04 23.78 -13.34
C GLU A 97 8.78 22.54 -13.83
N HIS A 98 8.31 21.37 -13.43
CA HIS A 98 8.73 20.11 -14.02
C HIS A 98 7.50 19.26 -14.29
N LYS A 99 7.55 18.51 -15.39
CA LYS A 99 6.48 17.61 -15.79
C LYS A 99 6.69 16.23 -15.16
N GLY A 100 5.68 15.75 -14.45
CA GLY A 100 5.56 14.37 -14.03
C GLY A 100 5.43 13.43 -15.24
N ARG A 101 5.66 12.13 -15.01
CA ARG A 101 5.52 11.10 -16.07
C ARG A 101 4.08 10.94 -16.55
N ASP A 102 3.13 11.36 -15.73
CA ASP A 102 1.69 11.43 -15.97
C ASP A 102 1.26 12.73 -16.67
N GLY A 103 2.22 13.58 -17.06
CA GLY A 103 1.95 14.89 -17.68
C GLY A 103 1.55 15.98 -16.67
N SER A 104 1.43 15.67 -15.37
CA SER A 104 1.17 16.66 -14.34
C SER A 104 2.29 17.70 -14.28
N VAL A 105 1.95 18.98 -14.06
CA VAL A 105 2.94 20.03 -13.89
C VAL A 105 3.05 20.38 -12.42
N THR A 106 4.19 20.04 -11.83
CA THR A 106 4.52 20.38 -10.44
C THR A 106 5.52 21.51 -10.41
N ARG A 107 5.41 22.36 -9.38
CA ARG A 107 6.21 23.57 -9.23
C ARG A 107 7.03 23.48 -7.95
N ASP A 108 8.33 23.69 -8.08
CA ASP A 108 9.30 23.58 -6.99
C ASP A 108 10.21 24.80 -6.90
N HIS A 109 10.70 25.11 -5.70
CA HIS A 109 11.62 26.23 -5.50
C HIS A 109 12.92 26.03 -6.29
N LYS A 110 13.44 27.09 -6.93
CA LYS A 110 14.65 27.07 -7.78
C LYS A 110 15.89 26.51 -7.08
N ALA A 111 15.98 26.62 -5.75
CA ALA A 111 17.06 26.00 -5.00
C ALA A 111 17.17 24.48 -5.24
N LEU A 112 16.06 23.75 -5.48
CA LEU A 112 16.09 22.33 -5.81
C LEU A 112 16.67 22.03 -7.21
N LEU A 113 16.66 23.02 -8.11
CA LEU A 113 17.30 22.89 -9.41
C LEU A 113 18.83 22.99 -9.29
N TYR A 114 19.30 23.96 -8.50
CA TYR A 114 20.72 24.31 -8.42
C TYR A 114 21.50 23.58 -7.32
N MET A 115 20.84 23.13 -6.26
CA MET A 115 21.44 22.25 -5.23
C MET A 115 21.46 20.79 -5.72
N ASN A 116 22.17 20.56 -6.82
CA ASN A 116 22.32 19.24 -7.44
C ASN A 116 23.69 19.11 -8.12
N TYR A 117 24.29 17.93 -8.05
CA TYR A 117 25.53 17.66 -8.74
C TYR A 117 25.30 17.40 -10.23
N GLY A 118 26.24 17.86 -11.07
CA GLY A 118 26.22 17.62 -12.52
C GLY A 118 26.43 16.15 -12.89
N ARG A 119 26.12 15.81 -14.15
CA ARG A 119 26.23 14.44 -14.68
C ARG A 119 27.62 13.85 -14.47
N ASP A 120 28.67 14.61 -14.78
CA ASP A 120 30.06 14.13 -14.69
C ASP A 120 30.46 13.74 -13.26
N PHE A 121 29.98 14.51 -12.27
CA PHE A 121 30.21 14.21 -10.86
C PHE A 121 29.56 12.87 -10.46
N THR A 122 28.33 12.64 -10.92
CA THR A 122 27.57 11.42 -10.62
C THR A 122 28.04 10.19 -11.42
N GLN A 123 28.58 10.39 -12.61
CA GLN A 123 29.01 9.31 -13.50
C GLN A 123 30.22 8.55 -12.92
N ASP A 124 31.21 9.26 -12.36
CA ASP A 124 32.37 8.63 -11.70
C ASP A 124 31.93 7.70 -10.54
N ILE A 125 30.95 8.13 -9.75
CA ILE A 125 30.38 7.32 -8.66
C ILE A 125 29.69 6.07 -9.22
N LYS A 126 28.86 6.26 -10.25
CA LYS A 126 28.08 5.18 -10.87
C LYS A 126 28.99 4.12 -11.48
N THR A 127 29.99 4.53 -12.26
CA THR A 127 30.91 3.60 -12.92
C THR A 127 31.66 2.75 -11.89
N LYS A 128 32.17 3.33 -10.79
CA LYS A 128 32.83 2.56 -9.73
C LYS A 128 31.91 1.53 -9.07
N GLY A 129 30.65 1.91 -8.82
CA GLY A 129 29.64 1.00 -8.29
C GLY A 129 29.35 -0.17 -9.24
N GLU A 130 29.24 0.12 -10.55
CA GLU A 130 29.02 -0.90 -11.58
C GLU A 130 30.22 -1.84 -11.73
N THR A 131 31.45 -1.34 -11.70
CA THR A 131 32.66 -2.18 -11.75
C THR A 131 32.73 -3.12 -10.55
N LYS A 132 32.53 -2.60 -9.32
CA LYS A 132 32.52 -3.44 -8.10
C LYS A 132 31.45 -4.53 -8.19
N LYS A 133 30.25 -4.18 -8.70
CA LYS A 133 29.15 -5.13 -8.88
C LYS A 133 29.48 -6.19 -9.93
N GLN A 134 30.09 -5.82 -11.05
CA GLN A 134 30.49 -6.77 -12.08
C GLN A 134 31.56 -7.75 -11.57
N GLU A 135 32.56 -7.25 -10.84
CA GLU A 135 33.59 -8.08 -10.21
C GLU A 135 32.98 -9.06 -9.21
N GLN A 136 32.06 -8.59 -8.36
CA GLN A 136 31.33 -9.44 -7.42
C GLN A 136 30.55 -10.56 -8.12
N ARG A 137 29.84 -10.25 -9.23
CA ARG A 137 29.07 -11.26 -10.00
C ARG A 137 29.94 -12.29 -10.71
N ARG A 138 31.23 -12.01 -10.91
CA ARG A 138 32.21 -12.98 -11.44
C ARG A 138 32.81 -13.85 -10.34
N ASN A 139 32.58 -13.51 -9.08
CA ASN A 139 33.16 -14.16 -7.89
C ASN A 139 32.07 -14.44 -6.84
N LEU A 140 31.01 -15.16 -7.26
CA LEU A 140 29.94 -15.58 -6.35
C LEU A 140 30.49 -16.52 -5.28
N ILE A 141 29.96 -16.40 -4.07
CA ILE A 141 30.37 -17.24 -2.94
C ILE A 141 29.46 -18.48 -2.84
N PRO A 142 30.02 -19.71 -2.73
CA PRO A 142 29.22 -20.91 -2.57
C PRO A 142 28.58 -21.00 -1.18
N ILE A 143 27.36 -21.52 -1.13
CA ILE A 143 26.67 -21.97 0.09
C ILE A 143 26.45 -23.47 -0.04
N ASN A 144 27.05 -24.27 0.84
CA ASN A 144 27.01 -25.74 0.81
C ASN A 144 26.42 -26.38 2.09
N ASN A 145 25.92 -25.54 3.00
CA ASN A 145 25.44 -25.87 4.34
C ASN A 145 24.03 -25.29 4.57
N VAL A 146 23.13 -25.50 3.60
CA VAL A 146 21.77 -24.92 3.63
C VAL A 146 20.98 -25.40 4.85
N SER A 147 21.09 -26.68 5.21
CA SER A 147 20.39 -27.26 6.36
C SER A 147 20.84 -26.62 7.68
N GLU A 148 22.14 -26.45 7.87
CA GLU A 148 22.72 -25.83 9.07
C GLU A 148 22.30 -24.35 9.19
N ILE A 149 22.22 -23.64 8.05
CA ILE A 149 21.68 -22.28 8.01
C ILE A 149 20.20 -22.26 8.41
N GLN A 150 19.38 -23.19 7.89
CA GLN A 150 17.97 -23.29 8.24
C GLN A 150 17.78 -23.58 9.73
N GLU A 151 18.56 -24.51 10.29
CA GLU A 151 18.55 -24.79 11.73
C GLU A 151 18.91 -23.56 12.57
N ALA A 152 19.95 -22.82 12.19
CA ALA A 152 20.33 -21.58 12.87
C ALA A 152 19.23 -20.50 12.78
N ILE A 153 18.53 -20.39 11.64
CA ILE A 153 17.38 -19.51 11.47
C ILE A 153 16.25 -19.92 12.41
N GLU A 154 15.93 -21.22 12.51
CA GLU A 154 14.90 -21.71 13.44
C GLU A 154 15.24 -21.40 14.90
N GLN A 155 16.49 -21.62 15.32
CA GLN A 155 16.93 -21.28 16.68
C GLN A 155 16.83 -19.78 16.96
N ALA A 156 17.24 -18.94 16.01
CA ALA A 156 17.09 -17.50 16.13
C ALA A 156 15.62 -17.08 16.26
N CYS A 157 14.71 -17.71 15.51
CA CYS A 157 13.26 -17.49 15.59
C CYS A 157 12.63 -17.94 16.91
N LEU A 158 13.30 -18.79 17.68
CA LEU A 158 12.89 -19.21 19.02
C LEU A 158 13.49 -18.35 20.14
N SER A 159 14.48 -17.50 19.84
CA SER A 159 15.18 -16.70 20.84
C SER A 159 14.23 -15.77 21.62
N SER A 160 14.58 -15.51 22.88
CA SER A 160 13.93 -14.48 23.70
C SER A 160 14.55 -13.10 23.46
N ASP A 161 15.75 -13.03 22.87
CA ASP A 161 16.37 -11.77 22.48
C ASP A 161 15.74 -11.25 21.18
N TRP A 162 15.12 -10.06 21.23
CA TRP A 162 14.49 -9.44 20.07
C TRP A 162 15.45 -9.23 18.89
N ARG A 163 16.76 -9.06 19.15
CA ARG A 163 17.78 -8.81 18.12
C ARG A 163 18.07 -10.08 17.33
N GLU A 164 18.15 -11.20 18.03
CA GLU A 164 18.34 -12.53 17.42
C GLU A 164 17.07 -12.95 16.69
N LEU A 165 15.92 -12.74 17.31
CA LEU A 165 14.61 -12.97 16.72
C LEU A 165 14.43 -12.17 15.42
N ALA A 166 14.77 -10.87 15.43
CA ALA A 166 14.71 -10.03 14.24
C ALA A 166 15.69 -10.47 13.15
N ALA A 167 16.91 -10.90 13.51
CA ALA A 167 17.88 -11.44 12.56
C ALA A 167 17.40 -12.75 11.92
N GLY A 168 16.80 -13.65 12.70
CA GLY A 168 16.18 -14.89 12.22
C GLY A 168 15.05 -14.61 11.23
N ILE A 169 14.13 -13.70 11.58
CA ILE A 169 13.02 -13.31 10.68
C ILE A 169 13.54 -12.64 9.41
N GLU A 170 14.52 -11.74 9.51
CA GLU A 170 15.13 -11.08 8.35
C GLU A 170 15.74 -12.09 7.37
N PHE A 171 16.47 -13.09 7.87
CA PHE A 171 17.05 -14.13 7.03
C PHE A 171 15.97 -15.08 6.49
N ALA A 172 15.01 -15.49 7.32
CA ALA A 172 13.94 -16.41 6.92
C ALA A 172 13.06 -15.84 5.81
N LEU A 173 12.71 -14.55 5.87
CA LEU A 173 11.71 -13.90 5.01
C LEU A 173 12.32 -13.02 3.93
N SER A 174 13.62 -12.69 4.02
CA SER A 174 14.22 -11.61 3.25
C SER A 174 13.38 -10.33 3.35
N ALA A 175 13.15 -9.89 4.58
CA ALA A 175 12.50 -8.63 4.92
C ALA A 175 13.55 -7.69 5.53
N ARG A 176 13.55 -6.41 5.13
CA ARG A 176 14.51 -5.43 5.66
C ARG A 176 14.23 -5.25 7.14
N ILE A 177 15.25 -4.96 7.94
CA ILE A 177 15.03 -4.75 9.38
C ILE A 177 13.94 -3.71 9.71
N GLY A 178 13.83 -2.62 8.93
CA GLY A 178 12.75 -1.65 9.06
C GLY A 178 11.36 -2.25 8.75
N GLU A 179 11.27 -3.20 7.81
CA GLU A 179 10.05 -3.96 7.54
C GLU A 179 9.73 -4.86 8.75
N VAL A 180 10.68 -5.70 9.15
CA VAL A 180 10.52 -6.64 10.28
C VAL A 180 10.06 -5.94 11.56
N LEU A 181 10.65 -4.78 11.87
CA LEU A 181 10.39 -4.05 13.12
C LEU A 181 9.19 -3.09 13.05
N LEU A 182 8.79 -2.61 11.87
CA LEU A 182 7.74 -1.60 11.73
C LEU A 182 6.58 -2.10 10.88
N THR A 183 6.81 -2.31 9.58
CA THR A 183 5.74 -2.33 8.58
C THR A 183 5.30 -3.71 8.11
N ALA A 184 6.10 -4.75 8.30
CA ALA A 184 5.79 -6.09 7.79
C ALA A 184 4.53 -6.66 8.45
N GLU A 185 3.57 -7.03 7.62
CA GLU A 185 2.47 -7.91 7.98
C GLU A 185 2.56 -9.15 7.08
N ILE A 186 2.34 -10.32 7.67
CA ILE A 186 2.40 -11.59 6.95
C ILE A 186 1.20 -12.46 7.26
N GLN A 187 0.66 -13.10 6.23
CA GLN A 187 -0.36 -14.13 6.35
C GLN A 187 0.18 -15.42 5.74
N GLN A 188 0.04 -16.53 6.45
CA GLN A 188 0.45 -17.83 5.93
C GLN A 188 -0.35 -18.21 4.67
N LEU A 189 0.34 -18.67 3.62
CA LEU A 189 -0.29 -19.16 2.39
C LEU A 189 -0.19 -20.69 2.28
N ASN A 190 1.01 -21.23 2.44
CA ASN A 190 1.30 -22.67 2.43
C ASN A 190 2.52 -22.96 3.31
N GLN A 191 3.13 -24.15 3.21
CA GLN A 191 4.22 -24.55 4.11
C GLN A 191 5.45 -23.62 4.06
N PHE A 192 5.79 -23.04 2.91
CA PHE A 192 6.98 -22.19 2.75
C PHE A 192 6.70 -20.84 2.09
N GLN A 193 5.44 -20.41 2.08
CA GLN A 193 5.07 -19.09 1.59
C GLN A 193 4.18 -18.33 2.55
N VAL A 194 4.39 -17.01 2.56
CA VAL A 194 3.53 -16.05 3.23
C VAL A 194 3.14 -14.95 2.24
N GLN A 195 1.92 -14.43 2.37
CA GLN A 195 1.50 -13.18 1.76
C GLN A 195 2.13 -12.05 2.57
N PHE A 196 2.95 -11.22 1.95
CA PHE A 196 3.67 -10.13 2.62
C PHE A 196 3.08 -8.77 2.22
N THR A 197 2.92 -7.89 3.20
CA THR A 197 2.55 -6.48 3.00
C THR A 197 3.52 -5.56 3.76
N GLY A 198 3.50 -4.27 3.44
CA GLY A 198 4.31 -3.27 4.14
C GLY A 198 5.76 -3.15 3.66
N GLN A 199 6.02 -3.43 2.38
CA GLN A 199 7.31 -3.16 1.73
C GLN A 199 7.74 -1.70 1.93
N ILE A 200 9.00 -1.45 2.28
CA ILE A 200 9.57 -0.10 2.33
C ILE A 200 10.34 0.23 1.04
N LYS A 201 10.70 1.50 0.87
CA LYS A 201 11.39 2.05 -0.33
C LYS A 201 10.57 1.95 -1.63
N THR A 202 9.28 1.68 -1.51
CA THR A 202 8.27 1.88 -2.55
C THR A 202 7.54 3.20 -2.30
N LYS A 203 6.85 3.75 -3.31
CA LYS A 203 5.89 4.84 -3.05
C LYS A 203 4.70 4.24 -2.29
N ASP A 204 3.99 5.03 -1.49
CA ASP A 204 2.91 4.50 -0.65
C ASP A 204 1.79 3.81 -1.46
N GLU A 205 1.53 4.27 -2.68
CA GLU A 205 0.57 3.66 -3.63
C GLU A 205 1.06 2.32 -4.22
N ASP A 206 2.36 2.00 -4.07
CA ASP A 206 3.00 0.79 -4.62
C ASP A 206 3.22 -0.30 -3.57
N ARG A 207 2.73 -0.15 -2.33
CA ARG A 207 2.84 -1.17 -1.27
C ARG A 207 1.86 -2.33 -1.53
N LEU A 208 2.09 -3.02 -2.64
CA LEU A 208 1.34 -4.18 -3.06
C LEU A 208 1.58 -5.35 -2.11
N GLU A 209 0.55 -6.15 -1.92
CA GLU A 209 0.67 -7.45 -1.28
C GLU A 209 1.25 -8.45 -2.28
N TYR A 210 2.23 -9.25 -1.88
CA TYR A 210 2.82 -10.26 -2.76
C TYR A 210 3.30 -11.48 -1.97
N PRO A 211 3.32 -12.67 -2.59
CA PRO A 211 3.83 -13.87 -1.94
C PRO A 211 5.35 -13.79 -1.79
N LYS A 212 5.84 -14.23 -0.63
CA LYS A 212 7.26 -14.43 -0.34
C LYS A 212 7.53 -15.86 0.07
N TYR A 213 8.66 -16.39 -0.37
CA TYR A 213 9.18 -17.65 0.13
C TYR A 213 9.86 -17.46 1.49
N THR A 214 9.69 -18.44 2.37
CA THR A 214 10.37 -18.53 3.66
C THR A 214 11.37 -19.69 3.65
N LEU A 215 12.56 -19.50 4.23
CA LEU A 215 13.58 -20.56 4.31
C LEU A 215 13.26 -21.64 5.34
N ILE A 216 12.34 -21.37 6.25
CA ILE A 216 11.80 -22.31 7.24
C ILE A 216 10.28 -22.36 7.08
N GLU A 217 9.61 -23.28 7.77
CA GLU A 217 8.15 -23.38 7.69
C GLU A 217 7.48 -22.04 8.04
N SER A 218 6.54 -21.62 7.19
CA SER A 218 5.92 -20.31 7.22
C SER A 218 5.25 -19.98 8.55
N TRP A 219 4.63 -20.97 9.22
CA TRP A 219 4.01 -20.76 10.53
C TRP A 219 5.02 -20.38 11.61
N LYS A 220 6.25 -20.91 11.55
CA LYS A 220 7.34 -20.54 12.48
C LYS A 220 7.72 -19.07 12.29
N VAL A 221 7.75 -18.59 11.05
CA VAL A 221 8.02 -17.17 10.74
C VAL A 221 6.89 -16.27 11.22
N VAL A 222 5.63 -16.68 11.04
CA VAL A 222 4.45 -15.97 11.56
C VAL A 222 4.52 -15.87 13.08
N ASP A 223 4.78 -16.97 13.77
CA ASP A 223 4.92 -17.01 15.23
C ASP A 223 6.08 -16.14 15.73
N ALA A 224 7.23 -16.22 15.07
CA ALA A 224 8.41 -15.40 15.39
C ALA A 224 8.10 -13.90 15.27
N LEU A 225 7.43 -13.48 14.19
CA LEU A 225 7.04 -12.09 14.00
C LEU A 225 6.04 -11.64 15.07
N LEU A 226 5.02 -12.45 15.37
CA LEU A 226 4.04 -12.15 16.41
C LEU A 226 4.69 -12.05 17.80
N LYS A 227 5.64 -12.95 18.11
CA LYS A 227 6.44 -12.91 19.34
C LYS A 227 7.24 -11.61 19.42
N LEU A 228 7.95 -11.26 18.35
CA LEU A 228 8.74 -10.03 18.27
C LEU A 228 7.88 -8.80 18.56
N ARG A 229 6.67 -8.71 17.98
CA ARG A 229 5.79 -7.55 18.17
C ARG A 229 5.18 -7.44 19.57
N ARG A 230 5.18 -8.51 20.38
CA ARG A 230 4.66 -8.48 21.75
C ARG A 230 5.68 -8.06 22.80
N GLN A 231 6.96 -8.18 22.50
CA GLN A 231 8.05 -7.83 23.42
C GLN A 231 7.97 -6.34 23.79
N ALA A 232 8.13 -6.03 25.07
CA ALA A 232 7.93 -4.69 25.62
C ALA A 232 8.86 -3.67 24.95
N GLU A 233 10.11 -4.07 24.68
CA GLU A 233 11.14 -3.30 24.01
C GLU A 233 10.77 -2.91 22.58
N ASN A 234 9.86 -3.66 21.94
CA ASN A 234 9.39 -3.41 20.58
C ASN A 234 8.06 -2.67 20.53
N LYS A 235 7.35 -2.52 21.65
CA LYS A 235 6.11 -1.73 21.69
C LYS A 235 6.38 -0.27 21.35
N GLU A 236 7.44 0.29 21.93
CA GLU A 236 7.85 1.68 21.66
C GLU A 236 8.43 1.87 20.25
N ILE A 237 8.94 0.80 19.61
CA ILE A 237 9.54 0.88 18.27
C ILE A 237 8.50 1.30 17.23
N ARG A 238 7.22 0.96 17.42
CA ARG A 238 6.14 1.39 16.52
C ARG A 238 6.02 2.91 16.40
N ASN A 239 6.49 3.65 17.40
CA ASN A 239 6.47 5.11 17.43
C ASN A 239 7.73 5.74 16.83
N CYS A 240 8.74 4.94 16.47
CA CYS A 240 9.95 5.42 15.83
C CYS A 240 9.72 5.67 14.34
N LEU A 241 10.37 6.72 13.82
CA LEU A 241 10.49 6.92 12.37
C LEU A 241 11.35 5.80 11.77
N LEU A 242 11.08 5.44 10.51
CA LEU A 242 11.88 4.46 9.76
C LEU A 242 13.39 4.82 9.76
N THR A 243 13.70 6.11 9.72
CA THR A 243 15.07 6.64 9.77
C THR A 243 15.77 6.40 11.12
N GLU A 244 15.03 6.38 12.22
CA GLU A 244 15.53 6.11 13.56
C GLU A 244 15.83 4.61 13.74
N VAL A 245 14.95 3.76 13.20
CA VAL A 245 15.16 2.31 13.17
C VAL A 245 16.37 1.93 12.31
N ASP A 246 16.46 2.48 11.09
CA ASP A 246 17.55 2.23 10.14
C ASP A 246 18.94 2.58 10.70
N SER A 247 19.04 3.58 11.58
CA SER A 247 20.33 4.11 12.06
C SER A 247 20.79 3.48 13.38
N ARG A 248 19.90 3.34 14.37
CA ARG A 248 20.29 2.85 15.71
C ARG A 248 20.19 1.33 15.85
N LYS A 249 19.13 0.74 15.30
CA LYS A 249 18.81 -0.67 15.54
C LYS A 249 19.54 -1.58 14.55
N ASN A 250 19.74 -1.12 13.32
CA ASN A 250 20.44 -1.87 12.29
C ASN A 250 21.87 -2.28 12.73
N ALA A 251 22.65 -1.38 13.33
CA ALA A 251 23.99 -1.71 13.83
C ALA A 251 23.96 -2.77 14.95
N THR A 252 22.93 -2.75 15.78
CA THR A 252 22.74 -3.71 16.87
C THR A 252 22.38 -5.09 16.33
N VAL A 253 21.44 -5.16 15.39
CA VAL A 253 21.04 -6.41 14.73
C VAL A 253 22.20 -6.98 13.92
N ASN A 254 22.95 -6.15 13.17
CA ASN A 254 24.13 -6.59 12.42
C ASN A 254 25.23 -7.21 13.29
N ARG A 255 25.29 -6.88 14.59
CA ARG A 255 26.18 -7.57 15.53
C ARG A 255 25.71 -9.01 15.76
N LYS A 256 24.41 -9.18 16.05
CA LYS A 256 23.79 -10.50 16.19
C LYS A 256 23.81 -11.33 14.90
N VAL A 257 23.66 -10.70 13.74
CA VAL A 257 23.83 -11.38 12.45
C VAL A 257 25.21 -12.02 12.33
N ARG A 258 26.27 -11.29 12.72
CA ARG A 258 27.64 -11.82 12.68
C ARG A 258 27.88 -12.92 13.71
N GLU A 259 27.33 -12.77 14.91
CA GLU A 259 27.41 -13.80 15.96
C GLU A 259 26.69 -15.10 15.56
N LEU A 260 25.49 -15.00 14.96
CA LEU A 260 24.65 -16.16 14.65
C LEU A 260 25.03 -16.85 13.34
N PHE A 261 25.39 -16.08 12.31
CA PHE A 261 25.54 -16.60 10.95
C PHE A 261 26.96 -16.45 10.39
N GLY A 262 27.90 -15.82 11.12
CA GLY A 262 29.23 -15.51 10.60
C GLY A 262 30.10 -16.73 10.31
N GLU A 263 29.93 -17.81 11.09
CA GLU A 263 30.61 -19.09 10.85
C GLU A 263 29.93 -19.92 9.76
N LEU A 264 28.62 -19.69 9.53
CA LEU A 264 27.82 -20.43 8.57
C LEU A 264 27.84 -19.82 7.17
N LEU A 265 28.06 -18.51 7.07
CA LEU A 265 27.96 -17.76 5.82
C LEU A 265 29.18 -16.88 5.61
N GLN A 266 29.95 -17.17 4.56
CA GLN A 266 31.10 -16.36 4.20
C GLN A 266 30.66 -14.97 3.68
N PRO A 267 31.38 -13.89 4.00
CA PRO A 267 31.16 -12.58 3.41
C PRO A 267 31.29 -12.63 1.86
N PRO A 268 30.47 -11.88 1.11
CA PRO A 268 30.62 -11.81 -0.35
C PRO A 268 31.97 -11.25 -0.78
N HIS A 269 32.36 -11.51 -2.03
CA HIS A 269 33.58 -10.94 -2.61
C HIS A 269 33.65 -9.41 -2.44
N GLY A 270 34.78 -8.91 -1.95
CA GLY A 270 35.00 -7.48 -1.70
C GLY A 270 34.20 -6.90 -0.52
N VAL A 271 33.73 -7.75 0.39
CA VAL A 271 33.03 -7.41 1.63
C VAL A 271 33.72 -8.09 2.81
N GLU A 272 34.02 -7.33 3.87
CA GLU A 272 34.76 -7.85 5.02
C GLU A 272 33.88 -8.69 5.97
N GLN A 273 32.60 -8.31 6.12
CA GLN A 273 31.71 -8.92 7.11
C GLN A 273 30.28 -9.07 6.57
N ILE A 274 29.60 -10.13 6.99
CA ILE A 274 28.17 -10.29 6.72
C ILE A 274 27.34 -9.24 7.47
N SER A 275 26.18 -8.92 6.90
CA SER A 275 25.21 -7.98 7.45
C SER A 275 23.80 -8.39 7.05
N SER A 276 22.79 -7.80 7.68
CA SER A 276 21.37 -7.86 7.32
C SER A 276 21.12 -7.75 5.80
N HIS A 277 21.80 -6.83 5.12
CA HIS A 277 21.69 -6.71 3.66
C HIS A 277 22.20 -7.97 2.94
N LYS A 278 23.28 -8.59 3.42
CA LYS A 278 23.87 -9.78 2.82
C LYS A 278 23.08 -11.05 3.13
N LEU A 279 22.36 -11.09 4.26
CA LEU A 279 21.38 -12.15 4.51
C LEU A 279 20.28 -12.16 3.46
N ARG A 280 19.83 -11.00 2.96
CA ARG A 280 18.86 -10.96 1.84
C ARG A 280 19.41 -11.56 0.55
N SER A 281 20.69 -11.34 0.25
CA SER A 281 21.34 -11.94 -0.93
C SER A 281 21.48 -13.45 -0.77
N ALA A 282 21.92 -13.91 0.40
CA ALA A 282 22.02 -15.35 0.71
C ALA A 282 20.64 -16.02 0.67
N HIS A 283 19.62 -15.37 1.24
CA HIS A 283 18.25 -15.84 1.14
C HIS A 283 17.82 -15.97 -0.31
N ALA A 284 18.07 -14.97 -1.17
CA ALA A 284 17.65 -15.05 -2.56
C ALA A 284 18.28 -16.27 -3.27
N ALA A 285 19.55 -16.57 -3.02
CA ALA A 285 20.23 -17.76 -3.55
C ALA A 285 19.62 -19.06 -3.02
N ILE A 286 19.42 -19.18 -1.70
CA ILE A 286 18.84 -20.37 -1.08
C ILE A 286 17.39 -20.57 -1.53
N ALA A 287 16.57 -19.52 -1.50
CA ALA A 287 15.17 -19.59 -1.93
C ALA A 287 15.05 -19.94 -3.42
N PHE A 288 15.95 -19.44 -4.27
CA PHE A 288 15.99 -19.84 -5.67
C PHE A 288 16.35 -21.32 -5.81
N TYR A 289 17.36 -21.81 -5.08
CA TYR A 289 17.69 -23.24 -5.05
C TYR A 289 16.50 -24.11 -4.57
N LEU A 290 15.78 -23.68 -3.53
CA LEU A 290 14.68 -24.47 -2.98
C LEU A 290 13.41 -24.42 -3.84
N PHE A 291 13.06 -23.25 -4.39
CA PHE A 291 11.72 -23.00 -4.96
C PHE A 291 11.73 -22.44 -6.38
N GLY A 292 12.90 -22.15 -6.96
CA GLY A 292 13.02 -21.66 -8.32
C GLY A 292 12.57 -22.71 -9.34
N SER A 293 11.75 -22.31 -10.31
CA SER A 293 11.43 -23.17 -11.45
C SER A 293 12.65 -23.37 -12.36
N HIS A 294 12.71 -24.52 -13.04
CA HIS A 294 13.75 -24.83 -14.02
C HIS A 294 13.70 -23.90 -15.23
N THR A 295 12.54 -23.27 -15.48
CA THR A 295 12.32 -22.32 -16.59
C THR A 295 12.48 -20.86 -16.18
N GLN A 296 12.78 -20.58 -14.90
CA GLN A 296 12.86 -19.22 -14.36
C GLN A 296 14.32 -18.83 -14.13
N SER A 297 14.70 -17.63 -14.56
CA SER A 297 16.02 -17.07 -14.25
C SER A 297 16.06 -16.56 -12.80
N PHE A 298 17.26 -16.55 -12.20
CA PHE A 298 17.47 -16.00 -10.85
C PHE A 298 16.95 -14.56 -10.73
N GLY A 299 17.29 -13.69 -11.69
CA GLY A 299 16.88 -12.28 -11.65
C GLY A 299 15.35 -12.10 -11.66
N SER A 300 14.64 -12.93 -12.42
CA SER A 300 13.17 -12.95 -12.42
C SER A 300 12.61 -13.41 -11.07
N PHE A 301 13.13 -14.53 -10.54
CA PHE A 301 12.71 -15.04 -9.21
C PHE A 301 12.98 -14.04 -8.09
N ALA A 302 14.18 -13.48 -8.04
CA ALA A 302 14.58 -12.53 -7.01
C ALA A 302 13.79 -11.21 -7.11
N LYS A 303 13.41 -10.77 -8.32
CA LYS A 303 12.49 -9.62 -8.46
C LYS A 303 11.17 -9.89 -7.76
N ASP A 304 10.54 -11.03 -8.04
CA ASP A 304 9.23 -11.38 -7.51
C ASP A 304 9.29 -11.59 -5.99
N ASN A 305 10.29 -12.35 -5.50
CA ASN A 305 10.43 -12.67 -4.07
C ASN A 305 10.82 -11.45 -3.20
N LEU A 306 11.51 -10.46 -3.76
CA LEU A 306 11.97 -9.28 -3.01
C LEU A 306 11.07 -8.03 -3.22
N GLY A 307 10.07 -8.12 -4.10
CA GLY A 307 9.14 -7.04 -4.41
C GLY A 307 9.78 -5.89 -5.20
N HIS A 308 10.65 -6.18 -6.16
CA HIS A 308 11.29 -5.18 -7.02
C HIS A 308 10.46 -4.88 -8.28
N LYS A 309 10.60 -3.66 -8.81
CA LYS A 309 9.88 -3.24 -10.04
C LYS A 309 10.56 -3.70 -11.34
N GLY A 310 11.84 -4.07 -11.29
CA GLY A 310 12.58 -4.49 -12.48
C GLY A 310 13.76 -5.40 -12.17
N ASP A 311 14.13 -6.22 -13.15
CA ASP A 311 15.15 -7.28 -13.02
C ASP A 311 16.55 -6.71 -12.68
N GLY A 312 16.87 -5.50 -13.14
CA GLY A 312 18.16 -4.86 -12.85
C GLY A 312 18.41 -4.54 -11.37
N GLU A 313 17.34 -4.32 -10.60
CA GLU A 313 17.45 -4.15 -9.13
C GLU A 313 17.75 -5.47 -8.43
N ALA A 314 17.19 -6.57 -8.94
CA ALA A 314 17.40 -7.93 -8.40
C ALA A 314 18.86 -8.39 -8.56
N ALA A 315 19.56 -7.93 -9.60
CA ALA A 315 20.98 -8.22 -9.81
C ALA A 315 21.90 -7.72 -8.68
N ASN A 316 21.43 -6.87 -7.76
CA ASN A 316 22.19 -6.46 -6.57
C ASN A 316 22.24 -7.53 -5.47
N TYR A 317 21.48 -8.61 -5.63
CA TYR A 317 21.37 -9.71 -4.67
C TYR A 317 22.05 -11.00 -5.17
N GLU A 318 22.71 -10.94 -6.33
CA GLU A 318 23.54 -12.01 -6.90
C GLU A 318 24.92 -12.03 -6.24
N ASP A 319 24.95 -12.39 -4.94
CA ASP A 319 26.19 -12.48 -4.16
C ASP A 319 26.65 -13.93 -3.95
N TYR A 320 25.70 -14.87 -4.02
CA TYR A 320 25.87 -16.26 -3.63
C TYR A 320 25.30 -17.21 -4.68
N TYR A 321 25.75 -18.46 -4.65
CA TYR A 321 25.11 -19.59 -5.31
C TYR A 321 25.08 -20.79 -4.35
N VAL A 322 24.10 -21.68 -4.49
CA VAL A 322 24.09 -22.93 -3.71
C VAL A 322 24.94 -23.96 -4.43
N ALA A 323 25.77 -24.66 -3.67
CA ALA A 323 26.72 -25.64 -4.17
C ALA A 323 26.62 -26.96 -3.43
N ASP A 324 27.07 -28.03 -4.08
CA ASP A 324 27.30 -29.31 -3.41
C ASP A 324 28.60 -29.29 -2.58
N LYS A 325 28.95 -30.44 -1.99
CA LYS A 325 30.15 -30.60 -1.16
C LYS A 325 31.44 -30.38 -1.94
N ASP A 326 31.41 -30.55 -3.26
CA ASP A 326 32.55 -30.35 -4.17
C ASP A 326 32.62 -28.91 -4.70
N GLY A 327 31.71 -28.03 -4.26
CA GLY A 327 31.63 -26.63 -4.68
C GLY A 327 30.96 -26.41 -6.03
N LYS A 328 30.34 -27.44 -6.62
CA LYS A 328 29.64 -27.34 -7.91
C LYS A 328 28.23 -26.81 -7.71
N PRO A 329 27.73 -25.93 -8.59
CA PRO A 329 26.35 -25.45 -8.51
C PRO A 329 25.34 -26.58 -8.57
N VAL A 330 24.33 -26.51 -7.71
CA VAL A 330 23.20 -27.44 -7.69
C VAL A 330 22.01 -26.90 -8.48
N VAL A 331 21.17 -27.82 -8.96
CA VAL A 331 19.95 -27.48 -9.71
C VAL A 331 18.88 -26.95 -8.75
N GLN A 332 18.13 -25.94 -9.20
CA GLN A 332 17.05 -25.32 -8.44
C GLN A 332 15.78 -26.18 -8.34
N GLY A 333 14.88 -25.78 -7.43
CA GLY A 333 13.56 -26.37 -7.25
C GLY A 333 13.53 -27.59 -6.32
N ALA A 334 14.53 -27.73 -5.44
CA ALA A 334 14.66 -28.89 -4.55
C ALA A 334 13.42 -29.17 -3.68
N TRP A 335 12.65 -28.14 -3.33
CA TRP A 335 11.47 -28.17 -2.46
C TRP A 335 10.18 -27.71 -3.16
N LEU A 336 10.13 -27.70 -4.49
CA LEU A 336 8.91 -27.31 -5.23
C LEU A 336 7.70 -28.15 -4.84
N ASP A 337 7.87 -29.47 -4.73
CA ASP A 337 6.79 -30.39 -4.37
C ASP A 337 6.30 -30.18 -2.93
N ARG A 338 7.20 -29.71 -2.05
CA ARG A 338 6.92 -29.48 -0.64
C ARG A 338 6.00 -28.29 -0.40
N LEU A 339 5.85 -27.38 -1.36
CA LEU A 339 4.90 -26.26 -1.27
C LEU A 339 3.45 -26.74 -1.07
N ASN A 340 3.13 -27.96 -1.50
CA ASN A 340 1.81 -28.56 -1.38
C ASN A 340 1.63 -29.41 -0.11
N GLU A 341 2.66 -29.59 0.70
CA GLU A 341 2.53 -30.26 2.01
C GLU A 341 1.59 -29.44 2.90
N LYS A 342 0.88 -30.14 3.80
CA LYS A 342 -0.01 -29.49 4.75
C LYS A 342 0.83 -28.60 5.70
N PRO A 343 0.61 -27.28 5.73
CA PRO A 343 1.35 -26.42 6.63
C PRO A 343 1.01 -26.72 8.10
N GLY A 344 1.99 -26.58 8.99
CA GLY A 344 1.74 -26.39 10.41
C GLY A 344 0.95 -25.10 10.66
N GLU A 345 0.29 -25.01 11.82
CA GLU A 345 -0.53 -23.87 12.19
C GLU A 345 0.22 -22.93 13.15
N PRO A 346 0.14 -21.60 12.99
CA PRO A 346 0.72 -20.65 13.91
C PRO A 346 0.19 -20.87 15.33
N THR A 347 1.08 -21.09 16.29
CA THR A 347 0.72 -21.31 17.70
C THR A 347 0.45 -20.00 18.43
N GLN A 348 1.01 -18.89 17.95
CA GLN A 348 0.79 -17.58 18.50
C GLN A 348 -0.55 -17.01 18.00
N THR A 349 -1.55 -16.98 18.87
CA THR A 349 -2.85 -16.38 18.51
C THR A 349 -2.71 -14.86 18.45
N ILE A 350 -3.14 -14.20 17.37
CA ILE A 350 -3.30 -12.74 17.35
C ILE A 350 -4.37 -12.38 18.39
N VAL A 351 -3.94 -12.06 19.62
CA VAL A 351 -4.84 -11.49 20.62
C VAL A 351 -5.08 -10.05 20.17
N GLN A 352 -6.16 -9.83 19.42
CA GLN A 352 -6.79 -8.52 19.47
C GLN A 352 -7.44 -8.45 20.85
N PRO A 353 -6.94 -7.64 21.79
CA PRO A 353 -7.62 -7.47 23.06
C PRO A 353 -9.00 -6.90 22.71
N ARG A 354 -10.04 -7.73 22.82
CA ARG A 354 -11.42 -7.25 22.85
C ARG A 354 -11.59 -6.53 24.18
N LEU A 355 -11.15 -5.26 24.23
CA LEU A 355 -11.44 -4.38 25.34
C LEU A 355 -12.95 -4.15 25.36
N ARG A 356 -13.62 -4.63 26.41
CA ARG A 356 -14.97 -4.17 26.75
C ARG A 356 -14.84 -2.75 27.29
N LEU A 357 -14.96 -1.77 26.41
CA LEU A 357 -14.93 -0.36 26.76
C LEU A 357 -16.34 0.07 27.15
N THR A 358 -16.45 0.88 28.20
CA THR A 358 -17.69 1.62 28.48
C THR A 358 -17.92 2.64 27.36
N LYS A 359 -19.18 3.07 27.17
CA LYS A 359 -19.53 4.08 26.18
C LYS A 359 -18.70 5.37 26.36
N ALA A 360 -18.51 5.79 27.60
CA ALA A 360 -17.68 6.95 27.95
C ALA A 360 -16.20 6.77 27.57
N ALA A 361 -15.60 5.60 27.82
CA ALA A 361 -14.22 5.33 27.41
C ALA A 361 -14.07 5.32 25.89
N LYS A 362 -15.07 4.78 25.17
CA LYS A 362 -15.09 4.80 23.70
C LYS A 362 -15.21 6.22 23.15
N GLU A 363 -16.10 7.03 23.71
CA GLU A 363 -16.27 8.45 23.32
C GLU A 363 -14.99 9.26 23.59
N LEU A 364 -14.28 8.97 24.67
CA LEU A 364 -13.00 9.60 25.01
C LEU A 364 -11.87 9.16 24.06
N ILE A 365 -11.82 7.87 23.70
CA ILE A 365 -10.88 7.33 22.70
C ILE A 365 -11.16 7.95 21.33
N ASP A 366 -12.42 8.12 20.94
CA ASP A 366 -12.77 8.63 19.60
C ASP A 366 -12.71 10.17 19.50
N ASN A 367 -12.49 10.87 20.63
CA ASN A 367 -12.30 12.31 20.68
C ASN A 367 -10.88 12.70 20.22
N GLN A 368 -10.73 13.00 18.94
CA GLN A 368 -9.46 13.44 18.34
C GLN A 368 -8.96 14.81 18.84
N GLU A 369 -9.83 15.66 19.39
CA GLU A 369 -9.38 16.92 20.02
C GLU A 369 -8.69 16.64 21.36
N PHE A 370 -9.16 15.62 22.09
CA PHE A 370 -8.57 15.20 23.36
C PHE A 370 -7.35 14.29 23.19
N LEU A 371 -7.37 13.38 22.21
CA LEU A 371 -6.30 12.44 21.88
C LEU A 371 -5.97 12.55 20.40
N ALA A 372 -5.05 13.46 20.07
CA ALA A 372 -4.64 13.78 18.69
C ALA A 372 -3.75 12.70 18.04
N PHE A 373 -4.16 11.43 18.12
CA PHE A 373 -3.50 10.31 17.46
C PHE A 373 -4.35 9.75 16.32
N PRO A 374 -3.73 9.38 15.17
CA PRO A 374 -4.44 8.98 13.97
C PRO A 374 -5.14 7.63 14.13
N ASP A 375 -4.58 6.69 14.88
CA ASP A 375 -5.10 5.34 15.05
C ASP A 375 -5.63 5.08 16.47
N GLN A 376 -6.55 4.12 16.56
CA GLN A 376 -7.26 3.79 17.80
C GLN A 376 -6.35 3.15 18.86
N VAL A 377 -5.29 2.44 18.45
CA VAL A 377 -4.37 1.76 19.36
C VAL A 377 -3.55 2.80 20.12
N SER A 378 -2.99 3.79 19.43
CA SER A 378 -2.25 4.90 20.03
C SER A 378 -3.10 5.72 21.01
N ARG A 379 -4.40 5.94 20.69
CA ARG A 379 -5.32 6.63 21.60
C ARG A 379 -5.60 5.81 22.88
N ILE A 380 -5.71 4.48 22.76
CA ILE A 380 -5.88 3.58 23.91
C ILE A 380 -4.62 3.57 24.78
N GLU A 381 -3.43 3.52 24.18
CA GLU A 381 -2.16 3.53 24.90
C GLU A 381 -1.95 4.84 25.68
N GLU A 382 -2.24 6.00 25.07
CA GLU A 382 -2.14 7.28 25.77
C GLU A 382 -3.18 7.40 26.89
N LEU A 383 -4.39 6.86 26.73
CA LEU A 383 -5.36 6.80 27.82
C LEU A 383 -4.91 5.95 28.99
N ILE A 384 -4.29 4.79 28.71
CA ILE A 384 -3.72 3.95 29.77
C ILE A 384 -2.60 4.70 30.50
N ARG A 385 -1.77 5.43 29.76
CA ARG A 385 -0.70 6.27 30.32
C ARG A 385 -1.26 7.39 31.19
N LEU A 386 -2.26 8.13 30.71
CA LEU A 386 -2.94 9.18 31.48
C LEU A 386 -3.62 8.62 32.73
N ALA A 387 -4.23 7.45 32.65
CA ALA A 387 -4.82 6.76 33.80
C ALA A 387 -3.77 6.31 34.82
N GLN A 388 -2.60 5.83 34.38
CA GLN A 388 -1.47 5.50 35.26
C GLN A 388 -0.89 6.74 35.94
N ILE A 389 -0.73 7.84 35.20
CA ILE A 389 -0.30 9.14 35.74
C ILE A 389 -1.34 9.64 36.75
N GLY A 390 -2.63 9.56 36.43
CA GLY A 390 -3.73 9.92 37.32
C GLY A 390 -3.73 9.10 38.61
N LYS A 391 -3.51 7.78 38.51
CA LYS A 391 -3.39 6.90 39.68
C LYS A 391 -2.16 7.23 40.55
N GLN A 392 -1.03 7.56 39.94
CA GLN A 392 0.16 8.05 40.65
C GLN A 392 -0.08 9.43 41.30
N PHE A 393 -0.95 10.26 40.73
CA PHE A 393 -1.36 11.55 41.29
C PHE A 393 -2.37 11.39 42.43
N GLU A 394 -3.29 10.42 42.36
CA GLU A 394 -4.20 10.06 43.45
C GLU A 394 -3.44 9.50 44.67
N GLU A 395 -2.36 8.75 44.44
CA GLU A 395 -1.46 8.26 45.51
C GLU A 395 -0.59 9.38 46.12
N GLY A 396 -0.55 10.57 45.51
CA GLY A 396 0.24 11.72 45.93
C GLY A 396 -0.58 13.01 46.12
N LYS A 397 -1.26 13.12 47.28
CA LYS A 397 -1.72 14.37 47.97
C LYS A 397 -3.24 14.70 47.90
N LEU A 398 -3.93 14.33 49.02
CA LEU A 398 -5.16 14.88 49.69
C LEU A 398 -6.44 15.19 48.86
N VAL A 399 -7.68 14.82 49.25
CA VAL A 399 -8.25 14.03 50.37
C VAL A 399 -9.77 13.82 50.13
N LYS A 400 -10.32 12.66 50.57
CA LYS A 400 -11.73 12.28 50.93
C LYS A 400 -12.79 12.37 49.81
N GLU A 401 -13.58 11.34 49.49
CA GLU A 401 -14.46 10.56 50.38
C GLU A 401 -14.97 9.24 49.73
N VAL A 402 -15.08 8.21 50.58
CA VAL A 402 -15.87 6.94 50.53
C VAL A 402 -15.55 5.82 49.52
N VAL A 403 -14.97 4.75 50.09
CA VAL A 403 -14.90 3.37 49.60
C VAL A 403 -16.23 2.64 49.82
N THR A 404 -16.68 1.85 48.83
CA THR A 404 -17.29 0.55 49.10
C THR A 404 -16.92 -0.45 48.00
N VAL A 405 -16.10 -1.44 48.35
CA VAL A 405 -15.79 -2.61 47.51
C VAL A 405 -16.86 -3.67 47.81
N VAL A 406 -17.54 -4.16 46.78
CA VAL A 406 -18.36 -5.37 46.87
C VAL A 406 -17.68 -6.46 46.05
N GLU A 407 -16.99 -7.38 46.72
CA GLU A 407 -16.61 -8.66 46.14
C GLU A 407 -17.86 -9.54 46.06
N LYS A 408 -18.15 -10.07 44.87
CA LYS A 408 -18.99 -11.27 44.73
C LYS A 408 -18.14 -12.38 44.11
N PRO A 409 -18.00 -13.54 44.78
CA PRO A 409 -17.41 -14.72 44.17
C PRO A 409 -18.41 -15.28 43.15
N VAL A 410 -17.93 -15.68 41.97
CA VAL A 410 -18.74 -16.51 41.07
C VAL A 410 -18.09 -17.86 40.92
N GLU A 411 -18.91 -18.81 41.34
CA GLU A 411 -18.68 -20.22 41.54
C GLU A 411 -18.30 -20.95 40.25
N LYS A 412 -17.46 -21.97 40.45
CA LYS A 412 -17.15 -23.01 39.50
C LYS A 412 -18.42 -23.87 39.32
N ILE A 413 -19.05 -23.84 38.16
CA ILE A 413 -20.09 -24.83 37.80
C ILE A 413 -19.58 -25.66 36.60
N VAL A 414 -19.57 -26.96 36.83
CA VAL A 414 -19.14 -28.06 35.99
C VAL A 414 -20.33 -28.57 35.16
N GLU A 415 -20.03 -29.03 33.94
CA GLU A 415 -20.74 -29.98 33.06
C GLU A 415 -22.20 -29.72 32.62
N LYS A 416 -22.41 -29.70 31.29
CA LYS A 416 -23.14 -30.80 30.62
C LYS A 416 -22.89 -30.81 29.11
N VAL A 417 -22.35 -31.92 28.61
CA VAL A 417 -22.40 -32.30 27.20
C VAL A 417 -23.85 -32.60 26.86
N VAL A 418 -24.39 -31.96 25.82
CA VAL A 418 -25.69 -32.31 25.23
C VAL A 418 -25.42 -32.69 23.78
N GLU A 419 -25.57 -33.97 23.50
CA GLU A 419 -25.59 -34.55 22.16
C GLU A 419 -26.80 -34.00 21.38
N ILE A 420 -26.55 -33.50 20.16
CA ILE A 420 -27.61 -33.18 19.21
C ILE A 420 -27.87 -34.44 18.39
N PRO A 421 -29.08 -35.04 18.42
CA PRO A 421 -29.41 -36.17 17.57
C PRO A 421 -29.46 -35.75 16.09
N VAL A 422 -28.87 -36.58 15.25
CA VAL A 422 -28.93 -36.50 13.79
C VAL A 422 -30.34 -36.87 13.32
N GLU A 423 -31.08 -35.90 12.78
CA GLU A 423 -32.31 -36.18 12.05
C GLU A 423 -32.02 -36.50 10.59
N LYS A 424 -32.41 -37.73 10.25
CA LYS A 424 -32.41 -38.40 8.96
C LYS A 424 -33.43 -37.75 8.03
N ILE A 425 -32.99 -37.19 6.90
CA ILE A 425 -33.90 -36.78 5.82
C ILE A 425 -34.01 -37.93 4.83
N VAL A 426 -35.25 -38.33 4.63
CA VAL A 426 -35.76 -39.42 3.79
C VAL A 426 -35.80 -38.96 2.33
N GLU A 427 -35.32 -39.83 1.43
CA GLU A 427 -35.52 -39.74 -0.02
C GLU A 427 -36.99 -39.94 -0.40
N VAL A 428 -37.50 -39.13 -1.34
CA VAL A 428 -38.64 -39.51 -2.18
C VAL A 428 -38.27 -39.19 -3.64
N PRO A 429 -38.43 -40.16 -4.57
CA PRO A 429 -38.03 -40.04 -5.97
C PRO A 429 -39.16 -39.46 -6.82
N VAL A 430 -38.85 -38.76 -7.92
CA VAL A 430 -39.74 -38.66 -9.09
C VAL A 430 -38.95 -38.65 -10.39
N GLU A 431 -39.55 -39.35 -11.34
CA GLU A 431 -39.09 -39.92 -12.60
C GLU A 431 -38.83 -38.95 -13.76
N LYS A 432 -37.77 -39.27 -14.51
CA LYS A 432 -37.76 -39.63 -15.95
C LYS A 432 -38.64 -38.82 -16.93
N VAL A 433 -37.96 -38.10 -17.84
CA VAL A 433 -38.36 -38.02 -19.26
C VAL A 433 -37.09 -38.20 -20.12
N VAL A 434 -37.21 -39.04 -21.14
CA VAL A 434 -36.14 -39.60 -22.00
C VAL A 434 -36.26 -39.01 -23.41
N GLU A 435 -35.16 -39.15 -24.16
CA GLU A 435 -34.96 -39.12 -25.62
C GLU A 435 -34.50 -37.75 -26.19
N LYS A 436 -33.45 -37.66 -27.03
CA LYS A 436 -32.87 -38.65 -27.93
C LYS A 436 -31.41 -38.32 -28.32
N MET A 437 -30.67 -39.38 -28.62
CA MET A 437 -29.27 -39.49 -29.05
C MET A 437 -28.96 -38.84 -30.40
N ILE A 438 -27.74 -38.32 -30.57
CA ILE A 438 -26.91 -38.46 -31.79
C ILE A 438 -25.44 -38.59 -31.36
N GLU A 439 -24.87 -39.78 -31.58
CA GLU A 439 -23.42 -40.06 -31.62
C GLU A 439 -22.98 -40.13 -33.09
N VAL A 440 -21.80 -39.60 -33.42
CA VAL A 440 -20.90 -40.22 -34.41
C VAL A 440 -19.43 -39.98 -33.97
N PRO A 441 -18.60 -41.03 -33.87
CA PRO A 441 -17.15 -40.93 -33.61
C PRO A 441 -16.31 -41.02 -34.91
N VAL A 442 -14.97 -40.98 -34.76
CA VAL A 442 -13.92 -41.68 -35.57
C VAL A 442 -12.81 -40.80 -36.22
N GLU A 443 -11.62 -40.92 -35.59
CA GLU A 443 -10.26 -41.21 -36.12
C GLU A 443 -9.32 -40.22 -36.85
N LYS A 444 -8.08 -40.22 -36.33
CA LYS A 444 -6.74 -40.30 -36.94
C LYS A 444 -6.45 -39.51 -38.23
N ILE A 445 -5.52 -38.55 -38.14
CA ILE A 445 -4.28 -38.51 -38.95
C ILE A 445 -3.14 -37.91 -38.10
N ILE A 446 -2.26 -38.79 -37.61
CA ILE A 446 -0.83 -38.49 -37.38
C ILE A 446 -0.13 -38.90 -38.69
N GLU A 447 0.99 -38.25 -39.00
CA GLU A 447 1.89 -38.46 -40.15
C GLU A 447 1.67 -37.54 -41.36
N LYS A 448 2.33 -36.37 -41.31
CA LYS A 448 3.35 -36.10 -42.33
C LYS A 448 4.49 -35.27 -41.76
N MET A 449 5.63 -35.94 -41.65
CA MET A 449 6.98 -35.41 -41.52
C MET A 449 7.20 -34.20 -42.45
N LEU A 450 7.75 -33.09 -41.95
CA LEU A 450 9.17 -32.73 -41.98
C LEU A 450 9.72 -32.49 -43.40
N GLN A 451 10.49 -31.39 -43.52
CA GLN A 451 11.28 -30.88 -44.66
C GLN A 451 10.52 -29.90 -45.60
N ASP A 452 11.02 -28.72 -45.94
CA ASP A 452 12.41 -28.27 -45.98
C ASP A 452 12.52 -26.73 -45.97
N LYS A 453 13.59 -26.26 -45.31
CA LYS A 453 14.52 -25.18 -45.68
C LYS A 453 13.96 -23.89 -46.31
N ILE A 454 14.21 -22.75 -45.66
CA ILE A 454 14.79 -21.49 -46.20
C ILE A 454 14.66 -20.41 -45.11
N ILE A 455 15.36 -20.49 -43.97
CA ILE A 455 15.70 -19.29 -43.15
C ILE A 455 17.04 -19.53 -42.42
N GLU A 456 18.00 -20.17 -43.08
CA GLU A 456 19.36 -20.37 -42.53
C GLU A 456 20.45 -19.74 -43.41
N LYS A 457 20.06 -18.97 -44.44
CA LYS A 457 20.98 -18.46 -45.47
C LYS A 457 21.22 -16.94 -45.47
N VAL A 458 20.77 -16.21 -44.45
CA VAL A 458 21.00 -14.74 -44.34
C VAL A 458 21.94 -14.35 -43.18
N ILE A 459 22.35 -15.29 -42.33
CA ILE A 459 23.22 -15.00 -41.16
C ILE A 459 24.69 -15.40 -41.40
N GLN A 460 25.04 -16.00 -42.53
CA GLN A 460 26.41 -16.45 -42.84
C GLN A 460 27.13 -15.63 -43.92
N GLN A 461 27.05 -14.30 -43.86
CA GLN A 461 27.89 -13.47 -44.74
C GLN A 461 28.27 -12.10 -44.16
N VAL A 462 28.87 -12.04 -42.98
CA VAL A 462 29.94 -11.07 -42.64
C VAL A 462 30.70 -11.62 -41.42
N LEU A 463 31.72 -12.46 -41.63
CA LEU A 463 32.83 -12.67 -40.68
C LEU A 463 33.88 -13.59 -41.33
N VAL A 464 34.72 -13.02 -42.21
CA VAL A 464 36.08 -13.53 -42.45
C VAL A 464 36.98 -12.35 -42.73
N VAL A 465 37.94 -12.11 -41.82
CA VAL A 465 39.15 -11.32 -42.05
C VAL A 465 40.21 -12.29 -42.61
N PRO A 466 41.06 -11.84 -43.54
CA PRO A 466 42.49 -11.91 -43.25
C PRO A 466 43.27 -10.62 -43.64
N THR A 467 44.26 -10.34 -42.77
CA THR A 467 45.58 -9.70 -42.96
C THR A 467 46.18 -9.85 -44.36
N SER A 468 47.08 -9.04 -44.95
CA SER A 468 47.95 -7.89 -44.63
C SER A 468 48.59 -7.51 -46.00
N GLU A 469 48.91 -6.27 -46.38
CA GLU A 469 50.24 -5.64 -46.22
C GLU A 469 50.31 -4.28 -47.00
N VAL A 470 50.86 -3.27 -46.32
CA VAL A 470 51.87 -2.25 -46.72
C VAL A 470 51.74 -1.49 -48.05
N ALA A 471 51.52 -0.15 -47.97
CA ALA A 471 52.51 0.91 -48.33
C ALA A 471 51.85 2.31 -48.55
N THR A 472 52.24 3.27 -47.69
CA THR A 472 52.52 4.72 -47.92
C THR A 472 51.72 5.56 -48.95
N ALA A 473 51.02 6.61 -48.49
CA ALA A 473 51.44 8.04 -48.63
C ALA A 473 50.31 9.07 -48.33
N GLU A 474 50.66 10.03 -47.48
CA GLU A 474 50.32 11.48 -47.43
C GLU A 474 48.88 12.06 -47.48
N VAL A 475 48.50 12.62 -46.31
CA VAL A 475 48.08 14.02 -46.02
C VAL A 475 47.33 14.82 -47.12
N THR A 476 46.10 15.27 -46.80
CA THR A 476 45.77 16.71 -46.67
C THR A 476 44.37 16.94 -46.08
N THR A 477 44.33 17.92 -45.19
CA THR A 477 43.20 18.60 -44.54
C THR A 477 42.27 19.33 -45.51
N ALA A 478 40.96 19.33 -45.23
CA ALA A 478 40.12 20.53 -45.37
C ALA A 478 38.75 20.35 -44.68
N GLU A 479 38.39 21.37 -43.89
CA GLU A 479 37.11 21.59 -43.23
C GLU A 479 35.99 21.93 -44.24
N SER A 480 34.73 21.63 -43.88
CA SER A 480 33.59 22.47 -44.27
C SER A 480 32.30 22.10 -43.53
N PRO A 481 31.32 23.03 -43.49
CA PRO A 481 30.46 23.25 -42.34
C PRO A 481 29.00 22.82 -42.55
N THR A 482 28.30 22.91 -41.44
CA THR A 482 26.85 22.91 -41.22
C THR A 482 26.05 23.71 -42.24
N ALA A 483 24.98 23.10 -42.78
CA ALA A 483 23.80 23.80 -43.23
C ALA A 483 22.55 22.90 -43.09
N GLU A 484 21.53 23.47 -42.46
CA GLU A 484 20.19 22.93 -42.25
C GLU A 484 19.46 22.67 -43.58
N VAL A 485 18.78 21.53 -43.70
CA VAL A 485 17.70 21.36 -44.69
C VAL A 485 16.53 20.58 -44.08
N ILE A 486 15.43 21.31 -43.94
CA ILE A 486 14.05 20.87 -43.76
C ILE A 486 13.73 19.77 -44.80
N THR A 487 13.17 18.64 -44.37
CA THR A 487 12.54 17.71 -45.32
C THR A 487 11.24 17.15 -44.77
N THR A 488 10.23 17.34 -45.61
CA THR A 488 8.82 16.99 -45.53
C THR A 488 8.56 15.50 -45.58
N GLU A 489 7.46 15.13 -44.94
CA GLU A 489 6.86 13.81 -44.82
C GLU A 489 6.48 13.19 -46.18
N THR A 490 6.75 11.89 -46.34
CA THR A 490 5.98 11.01 -47.22
C THR A 490 5.76 9.67 -46.52
N THR A 491 4.49 9.37 -46.29
CA THR A 491 3.93 8.21 -45.59
C THR A 491 3.90 6.95 -46.47
N THR A 492 4.23 5.79 -45.89
CA THR A 492 3.70 4.47 -46.28
C THR A 492 3.35 3.66 -45.02
N GLU A 493 2.05 3.45 -44.79
CA GLU A 493 1.44 2.54 -43.80
C GLU A 493 1.49 1.08 -44.31
N GLN A 494 1.59 0.01 -43.50
CA GLN A 494 0.68 -0.49 -42.44
C GLN A 494 1.39 -1.58 -41.58
N PRO A 495 0.81 -2.11 -40.46
CA PRO A 495 -0.10 -1.54 -39.46
C PRO A 495 0.34 -1.86 -38.00
N GLN A 496 0.50 -0.86 -37.14
CA GLN A 496 0.49 -1.02 -35.68
C GLN A 496 -0.72 -0.30 -35.08
N LYS A 497 -1.45 -0.98 -34.18
CA LYS A 497 -2.63 -0.46 -33.47
C LYS A 497 -2.28 0.82 -32.69
N PRO A 498 -3.01 1.93 -32.88
CA PRO A 498 -2.72 3.20 -32.21
C PRO A 498 -3.35 3.25 -30.81
N VAL A 499 -2.57 3.61 -29.78
CA VAL A 499 -3.09 4.13 -28.51
C VAL A 499 -3.09 5.65 -28.62
N MET A 500 -4.22 6.20 -29.05
CA MET A 500 -4.57 7.61 -28.88
C MET A 500 -5.19 7.78 -27.49
N GLU A 501 -4.46 8.34 -26.54
CA GLU A 501 -5.03 8.80 -25.27
C GLU A 501 -5.84 10.08 -25.55
N LYS A 502 -7.10 9.89 -25.92
CA LYS A 502 -8.06 10.97 -26.16
C LYS A 502 -8.44 11.55 -24.81
N ASP A 503 -8.20 12.85 -24.59
CA ASP A 503 -8.64 13.58 -23.39
C ASP A 503 -10.15 13.35 -23.16
N LEU A 504 -10.47 12.46 -22.22
CA LEU A 504 -11.84 12.02 -21.93
C LEU A 504 -12.67 13.12 -21.24
N SER A 505 -12.01 14.15 -20.69
CA SER A 505 -12.68 15.28 -20.03
C SER A 505 -13.59 16.06 -21.00
N GLN A 506 -13.26 16.04 -22.30
CA GLN A 506 -13.97 16.78 -23.35
C GLN A 506 -15.05 15.95 -24.07
N ILE A 507 -15.29 14.70 -23.66
CA ILE A 507 -16.28 13.83 -24.29
C ILE A 507 -17.66 14.04 -23.64
N SER A 508 -18.74 14.09 -24.42
CA SER A 508 -20.11 14.18 -23.88
C SER A 508 -20.44 12.97 -23.00
N ASN A 509 -21.34 13.14 -22.03
CA ASN A 509 -21.71 12.03 -21.15
C ASN A 509 -22.25 10.82 -21.94
N ASP A 510 -23.11 11.01 -22.95
CA ASP A 510 -23.64 9.91 -23.77
C ASP A 510 -22.53 9.01 -24.36
N LYS A 511 -21.48 9.64 -24.89
CA LYS A 511 -20.32 8.94 -25.47
C LYS A 511 -19.43 8.32 -24.40
N LEU A 512 -19.29 8.98 -23.25
CA LEU A 512 -18.49 8.48 -22.14
C LEU A 512 -19.15 7.25 -21.51
N PHE A 513 -20.45 7.32 -21.21
CA PHE A 513 -21.23 6.26 -20.58
C PHE A 513 -21.37 5.02 -21.46
N GLY A 514 -21.44 5.19 -22.78
CA GLY A 514 -21.38 4.10 -23.77
C GLY A 514 -19.97 3.55 -24.05
N SER A 515 -18.90 4.17 -23.55
CA SER A 515 -17.52 3.70 -23.73
C SER A 515 -17.10 2.69 -22.64
N ASN A 516 -16.40 1.65 -23.07
CA ASN A 516 -15.75 0.63 -22.22
C ASN A 516 -14.21 0.73 -22.26
N THR A 517 -13.64 1.86 -22.68
CA THR A 517 -12.18 2.02 -22.71
C THR A 517 -11.58 2.01 -21.30
N PRO A 518 -10.32 1.55 -21.11
CA PRO A 518 -9.70 1.34 -19.80
C PRO A 518 -9.68 2.54 -18.83
N TYR A 519 -9.94 3.76 -19.31
CA TYR A 519 -9.90 5.00 -18.54
C TYR A 519 -11.27 5.71 -18.40
N SER A 520 -12.31 5.21 -19.07
CA SER A 520 -13.65 5.79 -19.03
C SER A 520 -14.31 5.70 -17.65
N GLY A 521 -13.97 4.68 -16.86
CA GLY A 521 -14.53 4.45 -15.52
C GLY A 521 -14.24 5.58 -14.52
N ASN A 522 -12.98 6.01 -14.43
CA ASN A 522 -12.60 7.07 -13.49
C ASN A 522 -13.26 8.41 -13.84
N GLU A 523 -13.38 8.72 -15.13
CA GLU A 523 -14.05 9.95 -15.59
C GLU A 523 -15.56 9.92 -15.32
N LYS A 524 -16.24 8.77 -15.48
CA LYS A 524 -17.65 8.62 -15.06
C LYS A 524 -17.81 8.90 -13.56
N ILE A 525 -16.87 8.41 -12.74
CA ILE A 525 -16.88 8.62 -11.29
C ILE A 525 -16.65 10.08 -10.93
N ARG A 526 -15.71 10.78 -11.57
CA ARG A 526 -15.49 12.22 -11.37
C ARG A 526 -16.75 13.04 -11.61
N ARG A 527 -17.44 12.78 -12.73
CA ARG A 527 -18.68 13.48 -13.08
C ARG A 527 -19.81 13.17 -12.09
N ALA A 528 -19.90 11.93 -11.61
CA ALA A 528 -20.84 11.56 -10.56
C ALA A 528 -20.56 12.28 -9.24
N VAL A 529 -19.29 12.33 -8.80
CA VAL A 529 -18.86 13.06 -7.60
C VAL A 529 -19.21 14.55 -7.73
N GLN A 530 -18.89 15.18 -8.87
CA GLN A 530 -19.19 16.58 -9.12
C GLN A 530 -20.69 16.85 -9.11
N ALA A 531 -21.51 15.97 -9.69
CA ALA A 531 -22.97 16.10 -9.67
C ALA A 531 -23.54 16.00 -8.26
N VAL A 532 -23.01 15.11 -7.41
CA VAL A 532 -23.43 15.02 -5.99
C VAL A 532 -23.03 16.26 -5.21
N LYS A 533 -21.81 16.79 -5.42
CA LYS A 533 -21.39 18.04 -4.79
C LYS A 533 -22.28 19.21 -5.19
N ALA A 534 -22.56 19.35 -6.48
CA ALA A 534 -23.43 20.41 -6.99
C ALA A 534 -24.88 20.30 -6.48
N TYR A 535 -25.38 19.07 -6.28
CA TYR A 535 -26.69 18.85 -5.65
C TYR A 535 -26.66 19.26 -4.17
N ASN A 536 -25.63 18.84 -3.45
CA ASN A 536 -25.45 19.12 -2.02
C ASN A 536 -25.30 20.61 -1.73
N GLU A 537 -24.63 21.37 -2.59
CA GLU A 537 -24.48 22.83 -2.48
C GLU A 537 -25.81 23.59 -2.55
N ARG A 538 -26.85 22.99 -3.14
CA ARG A 538 -28.19 23.58 -3.24
C ARG A 538 -29.08 23.23 -2.04
N GLN A 539 -28.62 22.36 -1.14
CA GLN A 539 -29.38 21.96 0.03
C GLN A 539 -29.10 22.90 1.20
N TYR A 540 -30.17 23.37 1.84
CA TYR A 540 -30.06 24.23 3.02
C TYR A 540 -29.75 23.42 4.28
N ASN A 541 -30.34 22.22 4.40
CA ASN A 541 -30.13 21.35 5.55
C ASN A 541 -29.20 20.18 5.21
N LYS A 542 -28.36 19.82 6.17
CA LYS A 542 -27.44 18.69 6.08
C LYS A 542 -28.15 17.35 5.83
N ASP A 543 -29.35 17.17 6.38
CA ASP A 543 -30.13 15.95 6.23
C ASP A 543 -30.61 15.73 4.79
N ASP A 544 -30.66 16.79 3.98
CA ASP A 544 -31.02 16.74 2.56
C ASP A 544 -29.79 16.46 1.67
N MET A 545 -28.57 16.57 2.18
CA MET A 545 -27.33 16.28 1.43
C MET A 545 -27.06 14.78 1.32
N TRP A 546 -26.55 14.31 0.19
CA TRP A 546 -26.11 12.92 0.00
C TRP A 546 -24.64 12.74 0.38
N ALA A 547 -24.35 11.76 1.24
CA ALA A 547 -22.98 11.30 1.46
C ALA A 547 -22.47 10.59 0.20
N ILE A 548 -21.30 10.94 -0.28
CA ILE A 548 -20.71 10.30 -1.46
C ILE A 548 -20.09 8.97 -1.01
N ASN A 549 -20.62 7.84 -1.46
CA ASN A 549 -20.12 6.51 -1.11
C ASN A 549 -20.25 5.55 -2.29
N THR A 550 -19.71 4.33 -2.14
CA THR A 550 -19.69 3.32 -3.20
C THR A 550 -21.08 3.02 -3.77
N LYS A 551 -22.13 3.03 -2.95
CA LYS A 551 -23.50 2.79 -3.42
C LYS A 551 -24.00 3.93 -4.30
N VAL A 552 -23.83 5.18 -3.86
CA VAL A 552 -24.21 6.38 -4.63
C VAL A 552 -23.48 6.43 -5.96
N LEU A 553 -22.16 6.20 -5.94
CA LEU A 553 -21.36 6.23 -7.15
C LEU A 553 -21.71 5.07 -8.09
N SER A 554 -21.98 3.87 -7.57
CA SER A 554 -22.42 2.74 -8.39
C SER A 554 -23.76 3.01 -9.07
N GLU A 555 -24.72 3.57 -8.36
CA GLU A 555 -26.05 3.91 -8.90
C GLU A 555 -25.97 4.98 -9.99
N LEU A 556 -25.11 6.00 -9.83
CA LEU A 556 -24.94 7.06 -10.82
C LEU A 556 -24.10 6.61 -12.02
N THR A 557 -23.08 5.78 -11.82
CA THR A 557 -22.08 5.50 -12.85
C THR A 557 -22.27 4.17 -13.59
N GLY A 558 -22.91 3.19 -12.95
CA GLY A 558 -22.90 1.80 -13.39
C GLY A 558 -21.53 1.11 -13.30
N CYS A 559 -20.52 1.75 -12.71
CA CYS A 559 -19.19 1.17 -12.58
C CYS A 559 -19.17 -0.01 -11.60
N ARG A 560 -18.33 -1.01 -11.91
CA ARG A 560 -18.10 -2.17 -11.04
C ARG A 560 -17.49 -1.73 -9.71
N SER A 561 -17.81 -2.43 -8.62
CA SER A 561 -17.32 -2.13 -7.27
C SER A 561 -15.79 -2.06 -7.17
N SER A 562 -15.05 -2.81 -7.98
CA SER A 562 -13.58 -2.75 -8.02
C SER A 562 -13.06 -1.40 -8.53
N ILE A 563 -13.67 -0.83 -9.58
CA ILE A 563 -13.28 0.48 -10.12
C ILE A 563 -13.62 1.59 -9.12
N LEU A 564 -14.80 1.50 -8.50
CA LEU A 564 -15.22 2.45 -7.46
C LEU A 564 -14.28 2.43 -6.25
N LYS A 565 -13.90 1.23 -5.79
CA LYS A 565 -12.97 1.04 -4.68
C LYS A 565 -11.59 1.64 -5.01
N ASN A 566 -11.06 1.34 -6.20
CA ASN A 566 -9.78 1.92 -6.66
C ASN A 566 -9.83 3.45 -6.73
N TYR A 567 -10.93 4.05 -7.22
CA TYR A 567 -11.07 5.50 -7.24
C TYR A 567 -11.14 6.08 -5.82
N LEU A 568 -11.94 5.50 -4.92
CA LEU A 568 -12.08 5.97 -3.53
C LEU A 568 -10.78 5.86 -2.73
N GLU A 569 -9.94 4.86 -3.02
CA GLU A 569 -8.63 4.65 -2.39
C GLU A 569 -7.51 5.51 -3.00
N SER A 570 -7.76 6.13 -4.16
CA SER A 570 -6.81 7.07 -4.78
C SER A 570 -6.71 8.39 -4.00
N SER A 571 -5.60 9.11 -4.19
CA SER A 571 -5.41 10.47 -3.64
C SER A 571 -6.55 11.42 -4.06
N GLU A 572 -7.04 11.28 -5.29
CA GLU A 572 -8.18 12.03 -5.81
C GLU A 572 -9.49 11.68 -5.09
N GLY A 573 -9.79 10.39 -4.91
CA GLY A 573 -10.98 9.93 -4.18
C GLY A 573 -10.96 10.36 -2.71
N ARG A 574 -9.80 10.33 -2.06
CA ARG A 574 -9.64 10.85 -0.69
C ARG A 574 -10.03 12.32 -0.60
N LEU A 575 -9.47 13.17 -1.46
CA LEU A 575 -9.77 14.61 -1.49
C LEU A 575 -11.22 14.89 -1.91
N GLN A 576 -11.68 14.24 -2.97
CA GLN A 576 -12.96 14.56 -3.60
C GLN A 576 -14.16 13.91 -2.89
N VAL A 577 -13.96 12.81 -2.16
CA VAL A 577 -15.04 12.06 -1.49
C VAL A 577 -14.87 12.04 0.02
N THR A 578 -13.74 11.51 0.51
CA THR A 578 -13.54 11.29 1.96
C THR A 578 -13.45 12.61 2.72
N ASP A 579 -12.56 13.51 2.30
CA ASP A 579 -12.35 14.80 2.95
C ASP A 579 -13.58 15.71 2.78
N TYR A 580 -14.23 15.67 1.62
CA TYR A 580 -15.49 16.37 1.40
C TYR A 580 -16.62 15.89 2.33
N ASN A 581 -16.83 14.58 2.45
CA ASN A 581 -17.84 14.04 3.37
C ASN A 581 -17.51 14.43 4.82
N LEU A 582 -16.23 14.41 5.20
CA LEU A 582 -15.77 14.83 6.53
C LEU A 582 -16.05 16.32 6.78
N GLU A 583 -15.69 17.19 5.84
CA GLU A 583 -15.93 18.64 5.89
C GLU A 583 -17.43 18.96 6.03
N LYS A 584 -18.29 18.23 5.32
CA LYS A 584 -19.75 18.39 5.40
C LYS A 584 -20.39 17.58 6.54
N GLY A 585 -19.59 16.85 7.32
CA GLY A 585 -20.02 16.01 8.43
C GLY A 585 -20.92 14.84 8.03
N LEU A 586 -20.86 14.38 6.78
CA LEU A 586 -21.70 13.31 6.21
C LEU A 586 -21.13 11.94 6.61
N GLY A 587 -21.80 11.27 7.55
CA GLY A 587 -21.36 9.99 8.11
C GLY A 587 -21.72 8.76 7.27
N TYR A 588 -21.22 7.59 7.68
CA TYR A 588 -21.45 6.31 7.00
C TYR A 588 -22.94 5.93 6.85
N HIS A 589 -23.77 6.30 7.83
CA HIS A 589 -25.21 6.00 7.83
C HIS A 589 -26.08 7.14 7.28
N HIS A 590 -25.49 8.21 6.77
CA HIS A 590 -26.22 9.42 6.36
C HIS A 590 -27.28 9.17 5.28
N ASN A 591 -27.03 8.21 4.38
CA ASN A 591 -27.95 7.88 3.30
C ASN A 591 -28.97 6.79 3.67
N LYS A 592 -28.99 6.32 4.93
CA LYS A 592 -29.82 5.18 5.33
C LYS A 592 -31.30 5.54 5.20
N GLY A 593 -32.03 4.78 4.39
CA GLY A 593 -33.48 4.94 4.21
C GLY A 593 -33.92 5.93 3.13
N ARG A 594 -32.99 6.60 2.42
CA ARG A 594 -33.29 7.67 1.44
C ARG A 594 -33.59 7.19 0.01
N GLY A 595 -33.67 5.89 -0.24
CA GLY A 595 -33.93 5.35 -1.57
C GLY A 595 -32.70 5.37 -2.49
N SER A 596 -32.93 5.47 -3.81
CA SER A 596 -31.85 5.54 -4.80
C SER A 596 -31.50 6.99 -5.10
N VAL A 597 -30.21 7.29 -5.20
CA VAL A 597 -29.72 8.64 -5.49
C VAL A 597 -30.14 9.13 -6.88
N THR A 598 -30.39 8.20 -7.82
CA THR A 598 -30.83 8.50 -9.19
C THR A 598 -32.20 9.18 -9.28
N GLN A 599 -33.00 9.09 -8.21
CA GLN A 599 -34.27 9.82 -8.07
C GLN A 599 -34.06 11.32 -7.86
N PHE A 600 -32.87 11.72 -7.38
CA PHE A 600 -32.53 13.10 -7.01
C PHE A 600 -31.46 13.71 -7.92
N ILE A 601 -30.53 12.89 -8.42
CA ILE A 601 -29.40 13.32 -9.24
C ILE A 601 -29.41 12.51 -10.54
N LYS A 602 -29.50 13.19 -11.68
CA LYS A 602 -29.39 12.58 -13.02
C LYS A 602 -28.10 13.02 -13.67
N LEU A 603 -27.33 12.05 -14.16
CA LEU A 603 -26.24 12.30 -15.10
C LEU A 603 -26.85 12.18 -16.49
N GLU A 604 -26.86 13.27 -17.26
CA GLU A 604 -27.32 13.19 -18.66
C GLU A 604 -26.55 12.09 -19.40
N GLY A 605 -27.23 11.18 -20.11
CA GLY A 605 -26.58 10.15 -20.94
C GLY A 605 -26.58 8.69 -20.45
N THR A 606 -27.19 8.37 -19.31
CA THR A 606 -27.43 6.97 -18.93
C THR A 606 -28.61 6.39 -19.71
N GLN A 607 -28.36 5.55 -20.73
CA GLN A 607 -29.42 4.77 -21.36
C GLN A 607 -30.05 3.80 -20.34
N SER A 608 -31.35 3.96 -20.12
CA SER A 608 -32.18 3.04 -19.37
C SER A 608 -32.35 1.74 -20.15
N THR A 609 -31.82 0.63 -19.65
CA THR A 609 -32.28 -0.70 -20.07
C THR A 609 -33.48 -1.11 -19.21
N SER A 610 -34.66 -0.62 -19.59
CA SER A 610 -35.94 -1.32 -19.45
C SER A 610 -37.04 -0.48 -20.12
N ALA A 611 -37.29 -0.78 -21.39
CA ALA A 611 -38.50 -0.35 -22.06
C ALA A 611 -39.62 -1.35 -21.76
N THR A 612 -40.69 -0.89 -21.13
CA THR A 612 -42.05 -1.37 -21.41
C THR A 612 -42.99 -0.18 -21.32
N THR A 613 -43.53 0.24 -22.46
CA THR A 613 -44.56 1.28 -22.63
C THR A 613 -45.95 0.59 -22.71
N PRO A 614 -47.10 1.29 -22.70
CA PRO A 614 -47.84 1.73 -21.52
C PRO A 614 -49.31 1.25 -21.51
N VAL A 615 -49.88 0.87 -20.36
CA VAL A 615 -51.34 0.96 -20.13
C VAL A 615 -51.61 1.26 -18.64
N GLN A 616 -52.46 2.27 -18.43
CA GLN A 616 -53.05 2.86 -17.22
C GLN A 616 -53.04 2.05 -15.90
N ALA A 617 -52.58 2.69 -14.82
CA ALA A 617 -53.35 2.80 -13.56
C ALA A 617 -52.70 3.81 -12.60
N THR A 618 -53.54 4.71 -12.09
CA THR A 618 -53.37 5.68 -11.00
C THR A 618 -52.25 5.39 -9.98
N VAL A 619 -51.33 6.35 -9.82
CA VAL A 619 -50.35 6.39 -8.74
C VAL A 619 -51.05 6.82 -7.44
N SER A 620 -51.09 5.94 -6.44
CA SER A 620 -51.18 6.30 -5.02
C SER A 620 -49.81 6.01 -4.38
N PRO A 621 -49.20 6.95 -3.64
CA PRO A 621 -47.84 6.79 -3.15
C PRO A 621 -47.78 5.83 -1.96
N ASN A 622 -46.91 4.83 -2.04
CA ASN A 622 -46.69 3.84 -0.99
C ASN A 622 -45.69 4.42 0.05
N ILE A 623 -46.22 5.18 1.01
CA ILE A 623 -45.48 5.69 2.18
C ILE A 623 -45.33 4.53 3.18
N LYS A 624 -44.10 4.21 3.60
CA LYS A 624 -43.87 3.31 4.76
C LYS A 624 -44.45 3.97 6.01
N ARG A 625 -45.68 3.62 6.39
CA ARG A 625 -46.35 4.14 7.58
C ARG A 625 -45.61 3.67 8.84
N GLN A 626 -45.22 4.61 9.69
CA GLN A 626 -44.67 4.34 11.01
C GLN A 626 -45.81 3.84 11.93
N THR A 627 -45.54 2.86 12.81
CA THR A 627 -46.56 2.19 13.64
C THR A 627 -46.20 2.21 15.12
N ILE A 628 -47.14 2.61 15.97
CA ILE A 628 -47.05 2.55 17.44
C ILE A 628 -47.84 1.33 17.94
N THR A 629 -47.31 0.57 18.89
CA THR A 629 -47.97 -0.63 19.44
C THR A 629 -48.49 -0.39 20.85
N LEU A 630 -49.77 -0.68 21.10
CA LEU A 630 -50.41 -0.62 22.43
C LEU A 630 -50.96 -1.99 22.83
N LYS A 631 -51.14 -2.25 24.13
CA LYS A 631 -51.81 -3.47 24.59
C LYS A 631 -53.33 -3.32 24.49
N ALA A 632 -53.99 -4.31 23.89
CA ALA A 632 -55.43 -4.28 23.64
C ALA A 632 -56.28 -4.29 24.91
N THR A 633 -55.76 -4.82 26.02
CA THR A 633 -56.46 -4.88 27.31
C THR A 633 -56.40 -3.56 28.10
N GLU A 634 -55.54 -2.63 27.71
CA GLU A 634 -55.23 -1.40 28.46
C GLU A 634 -55.55 -0.13 27.67
N ALA A 635 -55.57 -0.17 26.33
CA ALA A 635 -55.80 1.00 25.48
C ALA A 635 -57.29 1.24 25.21
N SER A 636 -57.82 2.37 25.67
CA SER A 636 -59.16 2.83 25.30
C SER A 636 -59.18 3.44 23.89
N LEU A 637 -60.37 3.61 23.32
CA LEU A 637 -60.53 4.23 22.00
C LEU A 637 -60.07 5.71 22.00
N MET A 638 -60.20 6.39 23.15
CA MET A 638 -59.65 7.74 23.37
C MET A 638 -58.12 7.76 23.38
N ASP A 639 -57.46 6.75 23.96
CA ASP A 639 -56.00 6.65 23.96
C ASP A 639 -55.45 6.44 22.54
N ILE A 640 -56.15 5.64 21.75
CA ILE A 640 -55.82 5.39 20.34
C ILE A 640 -55.98 6.67 19.53
N GLU A 641 -57.10 7.38 19.70
CA GLU A 641 -57.36 8.64 19.01
C GLU A 641 -56.32 9.71 19.38
N HIS A 642 -56.06 9.89 20.67
CA HIS A 642 -55.07 10.85 21.15
C HIS A 642 -53.68 10.55 20.59
N THR A 643 -53.27 9.27 20.59
CA THR A 643 -51.98 8.83 20.04
C THR A 643 -51.87 9.13 18.55
N LEU A 644 -52.93 8.87 17.79
CA LEU A 644 -52.98 9.14 16.36
C LEU A 644 -52.99 10.64 16.04
N ARG A 645 -53.69 11.46 16.83
CA ARG A 645 -53.70 12.92 16.66
C ARG A 645 -52.33 13.53 16.97
N GLN A 646 -51.61 12.99 17.96
CA GLN A 646 -50.24 13.41 18.25
C GLN A 646 -49.22 12.96 17.20
N ASN A 647 -49.55 11.95 16.38
CA ASN A 647 -48.65 11.38 15.37
C ASN A 647 -49.36 11.27 14.00
N PRO A 648 -49.61 12.40 13.30
CA PRO A 648 -50.34 12.39 12.02
C PRO A 648 -49.63 11.53 10.95
N GLY A 649 -50.40 10.69 10.25
CA GLY A 649 -49.89 9.79 9.21
C GLY A 649 -49.31 8.45 9.71
N TRP A 650 -49.31 8.23 11.04
CA TRP A 650 -48.89 6.97 11.64
C TRP A 650 -50.09 6.02 11.84
N THR A 651 -49.81 4.76 12.16
CA THR A 651 -50.82 3.76 12.53
C THR A 651 -50.62 3.32 13.97
N VAL A 652 -51.71 2.98 14.67
CA VAL A 652 -51.66 2.39 16.02
C VAL A 652 -52.10 0.94 15.94
N THR A 653 -51.26 0.00 16.38
CA THR A 653 -51.56 -1.43 16.43
C THR A 653 -51.83 -1.85 17.86
N THR A 654 -53.01 -2.39 18.14
CA THR A 654 -53.31 -3.02 19.43
C THR A 654 -52.97 -4.51 19.41
N LYS A 655 -52.31 -5.01 20.46
CA LYS A 655 -51.94 -6.43 20.60
C LYS A 655 -52.44 -7.02 21.90
N ASP A 656 -52.88 -8.27 21.85
CA ASP A 656 -53.09 -9.11 23.02
C ASP A 656 -52.02 -10.22 23.00
N GLY A 657 -51.05 -10.12 23.92
CA GLY A 657 -49.81 -10.88 23.87
C GLY A 657 -49.05 -10.67 22.55
N ARG A 658 -48.89 -11.73 21.76
CA ARG A 658 -48.22 -11.67 20.44
C ARG A 658 -49.20 -11.48 19.26
N LYS A 659 -50.52 -11.55 19.49
CA LYS A 659 -51.53 -11.44 18.43
C LYS A 659 -51.92 -9.99 18.20
N ILE A 660 -51.93 -9.55 16.94
CA ILE A 660 -52.49 -8.25 16.55
C ILE A 660 -54.01 -8.35 16.65
N VAL A 661 -54.61 -7.42 17.41
CA VAL A 661 -56.05 -7.32 17.61
C VAL A 661 -56.65 -6.36 16.58
N ALA A 662 -56.11 -5.15 16.44
CA ALA A 662 -56.56 -4.21 15.41
C ALA A 662 -55.45 -3.22 15.05
N ILE A 663 -55.55 -2.62 13.86
CA ILE A 663 -54.68 -1.54 13.41
C ILE A 663 -55.58 -0.34 13.11
N TYR A 664 -55.21 0.85 13.60
CA TYR A 664 -55.98 2.08 13.48
C TYR A 664 -55.19 3.16 12.75
N SER A 665 -55.88 4.03 12.02
CA SER A 665 -55.34 5.26 11.43
C SER A 665 -56.39 6.37 11.40
N LEU A 666 -55.97 7.62 11.21
CA LEU A 666 -56.92 8.71 10.91
C LEU A 666 -57.24 8.73 9.41
N ASN A 667 -58.52 8.91 9.07
CA ASN A 667 -58.95 9.19 7.70
C ASN A 667 -58.77 10.68 7.36
N GLU A 668 -59.10 11.07 6.13
CA GLU A 668 -58.98 12.47 5.66
C GLU A 668 -59.89 13.45 6.41
N ALA A 669 -60.95 12.96 7.07
CA ALA A 669 -61.84 13.75 7.93
C ALA A 669 -61.33 13.87 9.38
N GLY A 670 -60.25 13.16 9.74
CA GLY A 670 -59.69 13.16 11.10
C GLY A 670 -60.39 12.22 12.08
N ASP A 671 -61.16 11.25 11.58
CA ASP A 671 -61.80 10.19 12.38
C ASP A 671 -60.92 8.94 12.44
N VAL A 672 -60.97 8.24 13.57
CA VAL A 672 -60.23 6.98 13.76
C VAL A 672 -60.94 5.85 13.03
N VAL A 673 -60.25 5.23 12.07
CA VAL A 673 -60.73 4.08 11.30
C VAL A 673 -59.86 2.84 11.55
N VAL A 674 -60.50 1.67 11.57
CA VAL A 674 -59.82 0.37 11.68
C VAL A 674 -59.40 -0.10 10.30
N LEU A 675 -58.11 -0.42 10.14
CA LEU A 675 -57.56 -0.98 8.91
C LEU A 675 -57.73 -2.51 8.90
N PRO A 676 -58.02 -3.10 7.72
CA PRO A 676 -58.07 -4.55 7.57
C PRO A 676 -56.70 -5.18 7.87
N ARG A 677 -56.72 -6.35 8.53
CA ARG A 677 -55.51 -7.07 8.94
C ARG A 677 -54.73 -7.67 7.79
#